data_AF-A0AAD1GHL2-F1
#
_entry.id   AF-A0AAD1GHL2-F1
#
_cell.length_a   1.000
_cell.length_b   1.000
_cell.length_c   1.000
_cell.angle_alpha   90.00
_cell.angle_beta   90.00
_cell.angle_gamma   90.00
#
_symmetry.space_group_name_H-M   'P 1'
#
loop_
_entity.id
_entity.type
_entity.pdbx_description
1 polymer ?
#
loop_
_entity_poly.entity_id
_entity_poly.type
_entity_poly.pdbx_seq_one_letter_code
_entity_poly.pdbx_strand_id
1 'polypeptide(L)'
;MKLGFNLDFNELDLTGLKKLDQIFLDYLFKADRSLHKDIMLFRSTPLSITPKDYSEFLLKISPHLDDFLAELFCISKEITISRLKHKDFDIIYECKRKFVQRVAVKKYPPEKIKDIDFEDVYLKLTDLIGANFTSREFAKQIVIWQQAEESFAEELDIAARYAAYRVYLCEGIKPQDNILFNLPQKLDKENLIDDKKILKYQKNERVDFDYTDSFLNLDEALNHSHYCIYCHKQDKDSCSKGLQPQNRHCEERSDVAISGDLTRLPCSLQSLAMTDLKQGCPLKQKISEMNYVKAQGFNLGALAIIVIDNPMVAATGHRICNDCSKACIYQKQDPVNIPLIESNILEETLKLPYGLEIYLLLTRWNPLNIYAPLPKEPTNYNILVTGLGPAGFSLSYYLLRSGHNVVAIDGLRITLLPFDVHKPIKFWHEYKNLLSERMPRGFGGVAEYGITVRWDKNNLDILRLILERNNNFKYYDGVALDFNITKEQAFDLGFDYIAFCIGAGQPKVLDIENFEAKGVKTASDFLMTLQNGGAFLKNSSTNMVIRMPIAVIGGGLTSLDAATESLYYYKKQVEEFAEDYIEKDLTEEDKEIAEEFIAHAKLFKEAKNNEELRKVFNKLGGATVYYRGRLQDSPAYKLNHEELIYALALGVDFKENMQPLRINVDKYGHVESVEFENRNRHCEQSKTAWQSQEFGLTRLPRQCYAFPRNDIKTKTVIMAIGIENNTQFDEDKYSYFGDCNPKYSSSIVKALASTKEGYDAINKKLINNNPSFKGSYKDFCTQLDYLLTSRVNKINILDDKTFELIIHSPLAAKNFKFGQFFRLQNYSEDAAKLIEPVALSPIDIDVEKGLISFIVFEVGKSTSLCKTLSENEKVVLMGPTGSPLEIPQNKKIVIVDFKAGNIGLLKVLKENNNEVIFVTYPDIKIRKLVSVDIVIINASPEIIEELQSLKNEIFSENTKIIVSVNLSMQCMMKGICGQCIQKVKGEQKYIFACSQQNQNAEIVDFKSLKTRLRQNSLQEKMRKLVANSSII
;
A
#
# COMPACT_ATOMS: atom_id res chain seq x y z
N MET A 1 -33.18 11.92 -1.23
CA MET A 1 -33.59 10.56 -1.71
C MET A 1 -34.54 10.05 -0.65
N LYS A 2 -35.78 9.72 -1.01
CA LYS A 2 -36.74 9.19 -0.03
C LYS A 2 -36.33 7.79 0.39
N LEU A 3 -36.16 7.62 1.69
CA LEU A 3 -35.96 6.33 2.34
C LEU A 3 -37.32 5.80 2.83
N GLY A 4 -37.36 4.53 3.18
CA GLY A 4 -38.46 3.94 3.94
C GLY A 4 -38.70 4.68 5.27
N PHE A 5 -39.82 4.38 5.92
CA PHE A 5 -40.19 4.98 7.21
C PHE A 5 -40.33 6.52 7.20
N ASN A 6 -40.64 7.13 6.04
CA ASN A 6 -40.80 8.58 5.86
C ASN A 6 -39.56 9.39 6.26
N LEU A 7 -38.36 8.89 5.95
CA LEU A 7 -37.10 9.60 6.10
C LEU A 7 -36.59 10.11 4.74
N ASP A 8 -35.83 11.21 4.72
CA ASP A 8 -35.01 11.58 3.57
C ASP A 8 -33.53 11.41 3.88
N PHE A 9 -32.76 10.99 2.88
CA PHE A 9 -31.31 10.88 2.93
C PHE A 9 -30.62 12.15 3.46
N ASN A 10 -31.09 13.33 3.07
CA ASN A 10 -30.50 14.60 3.49
C ASN A 10 -30.73 14.90 4.99
N GLU A 11 -31.66 14.18 5.64
CA GLU A 11 -31.92 14.31 7.07
C GLU A 11 -30.97 13.45 7.91
N LEU A 12 -30.13 12.60 7.32
CA LEU A 12 -29.24 11.68 8.05
C LEU A 12 -28.00 12.37 8.67
N ASP A 13 -28.19 13.50 9.35
CA ASP A 13 -27.24 14.09 10.28
C ASP A 13 -27.36 13.43 11.68
N LEU A 14 -26.67 13.93 12.71
CA LEU A 14 -26.77 13.32 14.05
C LEU A 14 -28.21 13.28 14.59
N THR A 15 -29.02 14.29 14.32
CA THR A 15 -30.43 14.35 14.73
C THR A 15 -31.26 13.31 14.01
N GLY A 16 -31.10 13.20 12.68
CA GLY A 16 -31.78 12.16 11.90
C GLY A 16 -31.29 10.74 12.21
N LEU A 17 -30.01 10.55 12.54
CA LEU A 17 -29.50 9.25 12.97
C LEU A 17 -30.10 8.82 14.31
N LYS A 18 -30.30 9.75 15.27
CA LYS A 18 -31.04 9.45 16.52
C LYS A 18 -32.50 9.06 16.23
N LYS A 19 -33.16 9.78 15.32
CA LYS A 19 -34.52 9.44 14.87
C LYS A 19 -34.56 8.06 14.21
N LEU A 20 -33.59 7.75 13.35
CA LEU A 20 -33.45 6.44 12.71
C LEU A 20 -33.24 5.32 13.72
N ASP A 21 -32.37 5.53 14.72
CA ASP A 21 -32.13 4.55 15.78
C ASP A 21 -33.41 4.26 16.57
N GLN A 22 -34.19 5.29 16.91
CA GLN A 22 -35.49 5.10 17.55
C GLN A 22 -36.48 4.33 16.67
N ILE A 23 -36.53 4.64 15.37
CA ILE A 23 -37.36 3.91 14.40
C ILE A 23 -36.97 2.42 14.35
N PHE A 24 -35.68 2.10 14.39
CA PHE A 24 -35.20 0.72 14.45
C PHE A 24 -35.58 0.04 15.77
N LEU A 25 -35.47 0.72 16.90
CA LEU A 25 -35.90 0.18 18.20
C LEU A 25 -37.41 -0.12 18.21
N ASP A 26 -38.23 0.78 17.66
CA ASP A 26 -39.68 0.58 17.54
C ASP A 26 -40.02 -0.58 16.58
N TYR A 27 -39.27 -0.71 15.49
CA TYR A 27 -39.36 -1.85 14.57
C TYR A 27 -39.03 -3.16 15.30
N LEU A 28 -37.91 -3.19 16.03
CA LEU A 28 -37.48 -4.36 16.79
C LEU A 28 -38.47 -4.71 17.91
N PHE A 29 -39.04 -3.73 18.60
CA PHE A 29 -40.07 -3.96 19.63
C PHE A 29 -41.31 -4.68 19.08
N LYS A 30 -41.70 -4.37 17.84
CA LYS A 30 -42.82 -5.03 17.14
C LYS A 30 -42.45 -6.43 16.66
N ALA A 31 -41.21 -6.61 16.17
CA ALA A 31 -40.74 -7.87 15.61
C ALA A 31 -40.34 -8.91 16.68
N ASP A 32 -39.56 -8.49 17.69
CA ASP A 32 -39.08 -9.33 18.80
C ASP A 32 -38.89 -8.50 20.08
N ARG A 33 -39.86 -8.63 21.00
CA ARG A 33 -39.85 -7.92 22.29
C ARG A 33 -38.71 -8.35 23.21
N SER A 34 -38.19 -9.57 23.07
CA SER A 34 -37.06 -10.05 23.88
C SER A 34 -35.78 -9.36 23.44
N LEU A 35 -35.49 -9.37 22.13
CA LEU A 35 -34.30 -8.70 21.60
C LEU A 35 -34.33 -7.19 21.80
N HIS A 36 -35.51 -6.57 21.76
CA HIS A 36 -35.66 -5.16 22.16
C HIS A 36 -35.25 -4.92 23.61
N LYS A 37 -35.64 -5.80 24.55
CA LYS A 37 -35.20 -5.66 25.95
C LYS A 37 -33.69 -5.87 26.07
N ASP A 38 -33.15 -6.85 25.36
CA ASP A 38 -31.71 -7.15 25.37
C ASP A 38 -30.88 -5.98 24.85
N ILE A 39 -31.24 -5.36 23.70
CA ILE A 39 -30.50 -4.21 23.17
C ILE A 39 -30.55 -3.00 24.12
N MET A 40 -31.70 -2.75 24.76
CA MET A 40 -31.84 -1.67 25.73
C MET A 40 -30.96 -1.91 26.97
N LEU A 41 -30.95 -3.14 27.49
CA LEU A 41 -30.09 -3.53 28.61
C LEU A 41 -28.61 -3.41 28.21
N PHE A 42 -28.22 -3.98 27.08
CA PHE A 42 -26.82 -4.06 26.64
C PHE A 42 -26.23 -2.68 26.39
N ARG A 43 -27.01 -1.74 25.83
CA ARG A 43 -26.58 -0.35 25.65
C ARG A 43 -26.48 0.42 26.97
N SER A 44 -27.28 0.07 27.98
CA SER A 44 -27.21 0.72 29.30
C SER A 44 -26.04 0.26 30.16
N THR A 45 -25.60 -1.00 30.02
CA THR A 45 -24.50 -1.59 30.78
C THR A 45 -23.54 -2.41 29.90
N PRO A 46 -22.93 -1.82 28.86
CA PRO A 46 -22.19 -2.57 27.84
C PRO A 46 -20.94 -3.27 28.38
N LEU A 47 -20.28 -2.69 29.40
CA LEU A 47 -19.07 -3.25 30.01
C LEU A 47 -19.35 -4.49 30.88
N SER A 48 -20.60 -4.75 31.24
CA SER A 48 -21.01 -5.89 32.06
C SER A 48 -21.42 -7.11 31.23
N ILE A 49 -21.51 -6.98 29.90
CA ILE A 49 -21.96 -8.05 29.01
C ILE A 49 -20.81 -9.01 28.72
N THR A 50 -21.06 -10.31 28.88
CA THR A 50 -20.05 -11.31 28.56
C THR A 50 -19.85 -11.38 27.04
N PRO A 51 -18.64 -11.69 26.54
CA PRO A 51 -18.41 -11.86 25.11
C PRO A 51 -19.36 -12.87 24.48
N LYS A 52 -19.71 -13.94 25.19
CA LYS A 52 -20.63 -14.98 24.73
C LYS A 52 -22.06 -14.45 24.54
N ASP A 53 -22.59 -13.74 25.54
CA ASP A 53 -23.93 -13.17 25.46
C ASP A 53 -24.02 -12.14 24.33
N TYR A 54 -22.96 -11.35 24.14
CA TYR A 54 -22.89 -10.41 23.04
C TYR A 54 -22.87 -11.12 21.67
N SER A 55 -22.08 -12.19 21.52
CA SER A 55 -22.09 -12.99 20.28
C SER A 55 -23.48 -13.57 20.01
N GLU A 56 -24.14 -14.18 20.99
CA GLU A 56 -25.49 -14.72 20.82
C GLU A 56 -26.52 -13.64 20.44
N PHE A 57 -26.43 -12.46 21.07
CA PHE A 57 -27.25 -11.31 20.72
C PHE A 57 -27.03 -10.91 19.25
N LEU A 58 -25.79 -10.74 18.80
CA LEU A 58 -25.45 -10.36 17.42
C LEU A 58 -26.06 -11.33 16.40
N LEU A 59 -26.00 -12.63 16.65
CA LEU A 59 -26.57 -13.63 15.75
C LEU A 59 -28.09 -13.52 15.63
N LYS A 60 -28.78 -13.27 16.76
CA LYS A 60 -30.25 -13.20 16.80
C LYS A 60 -30.79 -11.90 16.22
N ILE A 61 -30.12 -10.77 16.45
CA ILE A 61 -30.57 -9.46 15.97
C ILE A 61 -30.21 -9.18 14.50
N SER A 62 -29.15 -9.81 13.96
CA SER A 62 -28.68 -9.56 12.59
C SER A 62 -29.75 -9.75 11.50
N PRO A 63 -30.59 -10.81 11.53
CA PRO A 63 -31.70 -10.97 10.58
C PRO A 63 -32.67 -9.78 10.59
N HIS A 64 -33.01 -9.26 11.77
CA HIS A 64 -33.92 -8.11 11.91
C HIS A 64 -33.30 -6.82 11.35
N LEU A 65 -31.99 -6.62 11.55
CA LEU A 65 -31.30 -5.49 10.95
C LEU A 65 -31.23 -5.60 9.42
N ASP A 66 -30.99 -6.81 8.90
CA ASP A 66 -30.94 -7.08 7.46
C ASP A 66 -32.28 -6.75 6.78
N ASP A 67 -33.41 -7.22 7.35
CA ASP A 67 -34.76 -6.89 6.88
C ASP A 67 -35.08 -5.39 7.00
N PHE A 68 -34.72 -4.77 8.13
CA PHE A 68 -34.92 -3.33 8.35
C PHE A 68 -34.17 -2.48 7.32
N LEU A 69 -32.90 -2.76 7.06
CA LEU A 69 -32.11 -2.06 6.05
C LEU A 69 -32.69 -2.25 4.65
N ALA A 70 -33.21 -3.44 4.36
CA ALA A 70 -33.86 -3.71 3.08
C ALA A 70 -35.11 -2.87 2.87
N GLU A 71 -35.94 -2.70 3.91
CA GLU A 71 -37.12 -1.82 3.87
C GLU A 71 -36.72 -0.34 3.83
N LEU A 72 -35.73 0.07 4.63
CA LEU A 72 -35.23 1.45 4.70
C LEU A 72 -34.73 1.95 3.34
N PHE A 73 -34.04 1.11 2.57
CA PHE A 73 -33.51 1.48 1.26
C PHE A 73 -34.40 1.02 0.08
N CYS A 74 -35.56 0.44 0.36
CA CYS A 74 -36.50 -0.09 -0.64
C CYS A 74 -35.87 -1.14 -1.57
N ILE A 75 -35.07 -2.07 -1.03
CA ILE A 75 -34.35 -3.13 -1.75
C ILE A 75 -34.72 -4.55 -1.29
N SER A 76 -35.89 -4.75 -0.69
CA SER A 76 -36.34 -6.06 -0.19
C SER A 76 -36.37 -7.15 -1.28
N LYS A 77 -36.62 -6.76 -2.55
CA LYS A 77 -36.59 -7.69 -3.68
C LYS A 77 -35.17 -8.21 -3.94
N GLU A 78 -34.19 -7.34 -3.99
CA GLU A 78 -32.79 -7.65 -4.23
C GLU A 78 -32.22 -8.51 -3.10
N ILE A 79 -32.57 -8.21 -1.84
CA ILE A 79 -32.19 -9.02 -0.67
C ILE A 79 -32.83 -10.41 -0.74
N THR A 80 -34.10 -10.52 -1.15
CA THR A 80 -34.76 -11.82 -1.34
C THR A 80 -34.04 -12.66 -2.40
N ILE A 81 -33.66 -12.06 -3.54
CA ILE A 81 -32.89 -12.74 -4.59
C ILE A 81 -31.53 -13.19 -4.05
N SER A 82 -30.84 -12.35 -3.29
CA SER A 82 -29.56 -12.71 -2.65
C SER A 82 -29.71 -13.91 -1.71
N ARG A 83 -30.73 -13.92 -0.85
CA ARG A 83 -31.03 -15.05 0.06
C ARG A 83 -31.34 -16.34 -0.68
N LEU A 84 -32.07 -16.28 -1.80
CA LEU A 84 -32.34 -17.45 -2.63
C LEU A 84 -31.06 -18.06 -3.21
N LYS A 85 -30.08 -17.25 -3.61
CA LYS A 85 -28.76 -17.75 -4.04
C LYS A 85 -28.01 -18.49 -2.93
N HIS A 86 -28.07 -17.98 -1.70
CA HIS A 86 -27.48 -18.65 -0.54
C HIS A 86 -28.15 -20.00 -0.26
N LYS A 87 -29.49 -20.05 -0.26
CA LYS A 87 -30.26 -21.29 -0.10
C LYS A 87 -29.99 -22.32 -1.21
N ASP A 88 -29.83 -21.86 -2.45
CA ASP A 88 -29.50 -22.75 -3.56
C ASP A 88 -28.07 -23.30 -3.42
N PHE A 89 -27.14 -22.56 -2.81
CA PHE A 89 -25.80 -23.05 -2.45
C PHE A 89 -25.81 -24.02 -1.25
N ASP A 90 -26.72 -23.88 -0.28
CA ASP A 90 -26.84 -24.80 0.86
C ASP A 90 -26.95 -26.27 0.40
N ILE A 91 -27.69 -26.51 -0.69
CA ILE A 91 -27.85 -27.84 -1.30
C ILE A 91 -26.49 -28.39 -1.77
N ILE A 92 -25.67 -27.54 -2.41
CA ILE A 92 -24.32 -27.92 -2.86
C ILE A 92 -23.45 -28.26 -1.65
N TYR A 93 -23.45 -27.41 -0.61
CA TYR A 93 -22.65 -27.65 0.58
C TYR A 93 -23.10 -28.89 1.36
N GLU A 94 -24.41 -29.14 1.43
CA GLU A 94 -24.96 -30.33 2.07
C GLU A 94 -24.47 -31.60 1.36
N CYS A 95 -24.62 -31.67 0.03
CA CYS A 95 -24.11 -32.79 -0.77
C CYS A 95 -22.59 -32.94 -0.59
N LYS A 96 -21.83 -31.84 -0.65
CA LYS A 96 -20.38 -31.84 -0.40
C LYS A 96 -20.01 -32.48 0.94
N ARG A 97 -20.68 -32.06 2.01
CA ARG A 97 -20.33 -32.45 3.37
C ARG A 97 -20.85 -33.84 3.73
N LYS A 98 -22.11 -34.14 3.41
CA LYS A 98 -22.78 -35.38 3.81
C LYS A 98 -22.52 -36.53 2.84
N PHE A 99 -22.42 -36.26 1.54
CA PHE A 99 -22.21 -37.30 0.53
C PHE A 99 -20.75 -37.38 0.08
N VAL A 100 -20.21 -36.32 -0.53
CA VAL A 100 -18.86 -36.36 -1.15
C VAL A 100 -17.78 -36.67 -0.10
N GLN A 101 -17.71 -35.87 0.98
CA GLN A 101 -16.67 -36.02 2.01
C GLN A 101 -16.87 -37.26 2.90
N ARG A 102 -18.11 -37.57 3.27
CA ARG A 102 -18.40 -38.59 4.29
C ARG A 102 -18.72 -39.96 3.73
N VAL A 103 -19.20 -40.05 2.49
CA VAL A 103 -19.56 -41.31 1.82
C VAL A 103 -18.57 -41.60 0.69
N ALA A 104 -18.53 -40.78 -0.36
CA ALA A 104 -17.78 -41.06 -1.58
C ALA A 104 -16.27 -41.26 -1.34
N VAL A 105 -15.61 -40.25 -0.76
CA VAL A 105 -14.16 -40.26 -0.47
C VAL A 105 -13.75 -41.37 0.50
N LYS A 106 -14.65 -41.78 1.42
CA LYS A 106 -14.38 -42.88 2.36
C LYS A 106 -14.55 -44.25 1.72
N LYS A 107 -15.58 -44.43 0.89
CA LYS A 107 -15.89 -45.70 0.22
C LYS A 107 -14.90 -46.00 -0.91
N TYR A 108 -14.50 -44.96 -1.63
CA TYR A 108 -13.56 -44.99 -2.75
C TYR A 108 -12.32 -44.12 -2.44
N PRO A 109 -11.34 -44.63 -1.66
CA PRO A 109 -10.07 -43.94 -1.42
C PRO A 109 -9.21 -43.91 -2.70
N PRO A 110 -8.12 -43.10 -2.75
CA PRO A 110 -7.31 -42.87 -3.95
C PRO A 110 -6.84 -44.15 -4.66
N GLU A 111 -6.56 -45.21 -3.89
CA GLU A 111 -6.07 -46.49 -4.42
C GLU A 111 -7.12 -47.23 -5.26
N LYS A 112 -8.42 -47.08 -4.93
CA LYS A 112 -9.53 -47.72 -5.65
C LYS A 112 -9.98 -46.94 -6.88
N ILE A 113 -9.47 -45.72 -7.10
CA ILE A 113 -9.92 -44.87 -8.20
C ILE A 113 -9.47 -45.43 -9.55
N LYS A 114 -8.33 -46.11 -9.60
CA LYS A 114 -7.80 -46.74 -10.82
C LYS A 114 -8.71 -47.83 -11.38
N ASP A 115 -9.56 -48.40 -10.53
CA ASP A 115 -10.49 -49.48 -10.88
C ASP A 115 -11.86 -48.95 -11.32
N ILE A 116 -12.05 -47.62 -11.35
CA ILE A 116 -13.31 -46.97 -11.76
C ILE A 116 -13.22 -46.63 -13.25
N ASP A 117 -14.09 -47.23 -14.05
CA ASP A 117 -14.37 -46.77 -15.41
C ASP A 117 -15.21 -45.48 -15.34
N PHE A 118 -14.55 -44.34 -15.49
CA PHE A 118 -15.21 -43.04 -15.39
C PHE A 118 -16.23 -42.81 -16.50
N GLU A 119 -15.98 -43.31 -17.70
CA GLU A 119 -16.87 -43.09 -18.85
C GLU A 119 -18.18 -43.84 -18.65
N ASP A 120 -18.12 -45.11 -18.22
CA ASP A 120 -19.30 -45.90 -17.85
C ASP A 120 -20.09 -45.25 -16.70
N VAL A 121 -19.41 -44.82 -15.65
CA VAL A 121 -20.04 -44.14 -14.50
C VAL A 121 -20.70 -42.82 -14.92
N TYR A 122 -20.04 -42.04 -15.78
CA TYR A 122 -20.57 -40.77 -16.27
C TYR A 122 -21.79 -40.95 -17.17
N LEU A 123 -21.77 -41.96 -18.06
CA LEU A 123 -22.91 -42.31 -18.91
C LEU A 123 -24.12 -42.76 -18.07
N LYS A 124 -23.92 -43.63 -17.07
CA LYS A 124 -24.99 -44.04 -16.15
C LYS A 124 -25.61 -42.87 -15.41
N LEU A 125 -24.81 -41.93 -14.93
CA LEU A 125 -25.33 -40.71 -14.29
C LEU A 125 -26.04 -39.78 -15.28
N THR A 126 -25.58 -39.74 -16.53
CA THR A 126 -26.24 -38.98 -17.59
C THR A 126 -27.65 -39.54 -17.85
N ASP A 127 -27.83 -40.86 -17.84
CA ASP A 127 -29.15 -41.49 -17.99
C ASP A 127 -30.07 -41.23 -16.78
N LEU A 128 -29.50 -41.14 -15.57
CA LEU A 128 -30.27 -40.94 -14.32
C LEU A 128 -30.63 -39.48 -14.03
N ILE A 129 -29.72 -38.54 -14.31
CA ILE A 129 -29.84 -37.11 -13.95
C ILE A 129 -30.18 -36.26 -15.17
N GLY A 130 -29.76 -36.70 -16.36
CA GLY A 130 -29.87 -35.96 -17.62
C GLY A 130 -28.50 -35.62 -18.22
N ALA A 131 -28.46 -35.43 -19.54
CA ALA A 131 -27.23 -35.09 -20.26
C ALA A 131 -26.66 -33.73 -19.83
N ASN A 132 -25.33 -33.68 -19.66
CA ASN A 132 -24.58 -32.49 -19.26
C ASN A 132 -25.04 -31.84 -17.95
N PHE A 133 -25.43 -32.66 -16.95
CA PHE A 133 -25.78 -32.16 -15.62
C PHE A 133 -24.64 -31.33 -15.01
N THR A 134 -24.95 -30.20 -14.37
CA THR A 134 -23.94 -29.40 -13.64
C THR A 134 -23.72 -29.96 -12.25
N SER A 135 -22.72 -29.43 -11.54
CA SER A 135 -22.52 -29.77 -10.12
C SER A 135 -23.75 -29.49 -9.26
N ARG A 136 -24.57 -28.51 -9.67
CA ARG A 136 -25.78 -28.10 -8.97
C ARG A 136 -26.92 -29.09 -9.18
N GLU A 137 -27.16 -29.56 -10.40
CA GLU A 137 -28.14 -30.63 -10.65
C GLU A 137 -27.72 -31.93 -9.98
N PHE A 138 -26.43 -32.28 -10.05
CA PHE A 138 -25.90 -33.43 -9.32
C PHE A 138 -26.20 -33.31 -7.82
N ALA A 139 -25.84 -32.19 -7.18
CA ALA A 139 -26.08 -32.00 -5.75
C ALA A 139 -27.56 -32.11 -5.37
N LYS A 140 -28.45 -31.49 -6.17
CA LYS A 140 -29.92 -31.57 -5.97
C LYS A 140 -30.41 -33.02 -6.02
N GLN A 141 -29.99 -33.76 -7.04
CA GLN A 141 -30.44 -35.14 -7.21
C GLN A 141 -29.92 -36.06 -6.10
N ILE A 142 -28.66 -35.90 -5.69
CA ILE A 142 -28.10 -36.68 -4.58
C ILE A 142 -28.85 -36.42 -3.28
N VAL A 143 -29.16 -35.16 -2.96
CA VAL A 143 -29.92 -34.85 -1.73
C VAL A 143 -31.30 -35.50 -1.75
N ILE A 144 -31.96 -35.59 -2.91
CA ILE A 144 -33.23 -36.32 -3.06
C ILE A 144 -33.04 -37.82 -2.82
N TRP A 145 -32.06 -38.45 -3.47
CA TRP A 145 -31.78 -39.88 -3.30
C TRP A 145 -31.38 -40.23 -1.86
N GLN A 146 -30.66 -39.35 -1.15
CA GLN A 146 -30.30 -39.54 0.25
C GLN A 146 -31.51 -39.55 1.21
N GLN A 147 -32.66 -38.96 0.82
CA GLN A 147 -33.88 -39.03 1.62
C GLN A 147 -34.58 -40.40 1.51
N ALA A 148 -34.26 -41.18 0.48
CA ALA A 148 -34.81 -42.51 0.23
C ALA A 148 -33.68 -43.51 -0.07
N GLU A 149 -32.65 -43.54 0.79
CA GLU A 149 -31.39 -44.27 0.57
C GLU A 149 -31.59 -45.77 0.25
N GLU A 150 -32.58 -46.41 0.87
CA GLU A 150 -32.91 -47.82 0.59
C GLU A 150 -33.42 -48.06 -0.84
N SER A 151 -34.12 -47.08 -1.41
CA SER A 151 -34.67 -47.17 -2.77
C SER A 151 -33.68 -46.75 -3.86
N PHE A 152 -32.61 -46.02 -3.50
CA PHE A 152 -31.64 -45.46 -4.44
C PHE A 152 -30.19 -45.87 -4.13
N ALA A 153 -30.00 -47.04 -3.50
CA ALA A 153 -28.68 -47.49 -3.05
C ALA A 153 -27.69 -47.70 -4.20
N GLU A 154 -28.18 -48.13 -5.37
CA GLU A 154 -27.36 -48.38 -6.56
C GLU A 154 -26.94 -47.07 -7.22
N GLU A 155 -27.88 -46.14 -7.38
CA GLU A 155 -27.66 -44.79 -7.91
C GLU A 155 -26.69 -43.99 -7.03
N LEU A 156 -26.84 -44.09 -5.70
CA LEU A 156 -25.92 -43.47 -4.74
C LEU A 156 -24.52 -44.09 -4.80
N ASP A 157 -24.38 -45.39 -5.12
CA ASP A 157 -23.07 -46.00 -5.34
C ASP A 157 -22.39 -45.47 -6.60
N ILE A 158 -23.13 -45.39 -7.71
CA ILE A 158 -22.64 -44.83 -8.99
C ILE A 158 -22.20 -43.38 -8.78
N ALA A 159 -23.05 -42.57 -8.12
CA ALA A 159 -22.73 -41.19 -7.77
C ALA A 159 -21.51 -41.06 -6.85
N ALA A 160 -21.30 -42.02 -5.93
CA ALA A 160 -20.14 -42.02 -5.04
C ALA A 160 -18.84 -42.31 -5.80
N ARG A 161 -18.86 -43.23 -6.79
CA ARG A 161 -17.72 -43.48 -7.68
C ARG A 161 -17.36 -42.23 -8.48
N TYR A 162 -18.37 -41.60 -9.09
CA TYR A 162 -18.19 -40.35 -9.83
C TYR A 162 -17.59 -39.26 -8.95
N ALA A 163 -18.20 -38.99 -7.79
CA ALA A 163 -17.75 -37.94 -6.89
C ALA A 163 -16.30 -38.18 -6.41
N ALA A 164 -15.96 -39.42 -6.05
CA ALA A 164 -14.58 -39.76 -5.65
C ALA A 164 -13.59 -39.57 -6.80
N TYR A 165 -13.93 -40.04 -8.01
CA TYR A 165 -13.10 -39.82 -9.19
C TYR A 165 -12.87 -38.32 -9.45
N ARG A 166 -13.93 -37.51 -9.39
CA ARG A 166 -13.86 -36.04 -9.56
C ARG A 166 -12.99 -35.35 -8.51
N VAL A 167 -12.99 -35.83 -7.26
CA VAL A 167 -12.14 -35.30 -6.17
C VAL A 167 -10.65 -35.56 -6.43
N TYR A 168 -10.28 -36.74 -6.96
CA TYR A 168 -8.87 -37.15 -7.04
C TYR A 168 -8.20 -36.96 -8.41
N LEU A 169 -8.94 -37.00 -9.54
CA LEU A 169 -8.37 -37.12 -10.89
C LEU A 169 -8.73 -36.00 -11.87
N CYS A 170 -9.51 -34.99 -11.50
CA CYS A 170 -9.89 -33.93 -12.44
C CYS A 170 -8.76 -32.96 -12.79
N GLU A 171 -7.91 -33.36 -13.74
CA GLU A 171 -7.18 -32.44 -14.61
C GLU A 171 -8.13 -32.02 -15.76
N GLY A 172 -8.56 -30.75 -15.80
CA GLY A 172 -9.10 -30.14 -17.04
C GLY A 172 -10.55 -29.65 -17.08
N ILE A 173 -11.35 -29.72 -16.00
CA ILE A 173 -12.71 -29.15 -16.01
C ILE A 173 -12.68 -27.67 -15.59
N LYS A 174 -13.41 -26.82 -16.34
CA LYS A 174 -13.48 -25.36 -16.16
C LYS A 174 -13.80 -24.95 -14.70
N PRO A 175 -13.30 -23.80 -14.22
CA PRO A 175 -13.34 -23.42 -12.79
C PRO A 175 -14.72 -23.29 -12.15
N GLN A 176 -15.80 -23.11 -12.92
CA GLN A 176 -17.13 -22.83 -12.38
C GLN A 176 -17.84 -24.07 -11.79
N ASP A 177 -17.39 -25.29 -12.09
CA ASP A 177 -18.05 -26.55 -11.70
C ASP A 177 -17.22 -27.45 -10.75
N ASN A 178 -16.33 -26.85 -9.96
CA ASN A 178 -15.41 -27.61 -9.09
C ASN A 178 -15.66 -27.44 -7.58
N ILE A 179 -16.53 -26.53 -7.13
CA ILE A 179 -16.69 -26.25 -5.68
C ILE A 179 -17.20 -27.48 -4.92
N LEU A 180 -18.09 -28.27 -5.52
CA LEU A 180 -18.65 -29.48 -4.92
C LEU A 180 -17.58 -30.54 -4.62
N PHE A 181 -16.60 -30.71 -5.51
CA PHE A 181 -15.57 -31.76 -5.44
C PHE A 181 -14.23 -31.26 -4.88
N ASN A 182 -14.02 -29.95 -4.77
CA ASN A 182 -12.80 -29.39 -4.18
C ASN A 182 -12.84 -29.45 -2.65
N LEU A 183 -12.08 -30.37 -2.05
CA LEU A 183 -12.01 -30.58 -0.60
C LEU A 183 -10.78 -29.89 0.01
N PRO A 184 -10.87 -29.41 1.27
CA PRO A 184 -9.70 -28.91 2.01
C PRO A 184 -8.58 -29.94 2.05
N GLN A 185 -7.37 -29.54 1.68
CA GLN A 185 -6.19 -30.40 1.62
C GLN A 185 -5.40 -30.36 2.93
N LYS A 186 -4.59 -31.39 3.18
CA LYS A 186 -3.63 -31.36 4.29
C LYS A 186 -2.53 -30.34 3.98
N LEU A 187 -2.14 -29.58 5.00
CA LEU A 187 -1.04 -28.63 4.86
C LEU A 187 0.29 -29.32 5.13
N ASP A 188 1.20 -29.22 4.18
CA ASP A 188 2.62 -29.41 4.40
C ASP A 188 3.27 -28.04 4.63
N LYS A 189 3.68 -27.77 5.88
CA LYS A 189 4.26 -26.46 6.24
C LYS A 189 5.63 -26.23 5.63
N GLU A 190 6.35 -27.29 5.30
CA GLU A 190 7.64 -27.21 4.62
C GLU A 190 7.46 -27.06 3.10
N ASN A 191 6.27 -27.38 2.58
CA ASN A 191 5.93 -27.35 1.17
C ASN A 191 4.57 -26.67 0.88
N LEU A 192 4.41 -25.43 1.34
CA LEU A 192 3.20 -24.63 1.09
C LEU A 192 3.01 -24.26 -0.39
N ILE A 193 4.08 -24.32 -1.18
CA ILE A 193 4.13 -23.97 -2.60
C ILE A 193 4.47 -25.22 -3.39
N ASP A 194 3.65 -25.56 -4.37
CA ASP A 194 3.88 -26.70 -5.25
C ASP A 194 3.53 -26.34 -6.71
N ASP A 195 4.08 -27.11 -7.65
CA ASP A 195 3.91 -26.86 -9.08
C ASP A 195 2.44 -26.94 -9.52
N LYS A 196 1.62 -27.78 -8.88
CA LYS A 196 0.20 -27.91 -9.23
C LYS A 196 -0.55 -26.62 -8.90
N LYS A 197 -0.28 -26.01 -7.74
CA LYS A 197 -0.83 -24.71 -7.35
C LYS A 197 -0.37 -23.60 -8.29
N ILE A 198 0.90 -23.58 -8.68
CA ILE A 198 1.41 -22.60 -9.64
C ILE A 198 0.71 -22.76 -11.00
N LEU A 199 0.66 -23.98 -11.55
CA LEU A 199 -0.02 -24.27 -12.82
C LEU A 199 -1.50 -23.90 -12.82
N LYS A 200 -2.18 -24.01 -11.66
CA LYS A 200 -3.58 -23.57 -11.52
C LYS A 200 -3.73 -22.08 -11.83
N TYR A 201 -2.84 -21.24 -11.30
CA TYR A 201 -2.90 -19.78 -11.50
C TYR A 201 -2.31 -19.31 -12.82
N GLN A 202 -1.43 -20.09 -13.45
CA GLN A 202 -0.93 -19.81 -14.80
C GLN A 202 -2.02 -19.76 -15.88
N LYS A 203 -3.18 -20.37 -15.60
CA LYS A 203 -4.36 -20.34 -16.46
C LYS A 203 -5.21 -19.08 -16.29
N ASN A 204 -4.97 -18.28 -15.25
CA ASN A 204 -5.69 -17.02 -15.02
C ASN A 204 -5.04 -15.90 -15.83
N GLU A 205 -5.87 -15.07 -16.47
CA GLU A 205 -5.41 -14.01 -17.35
C GLU A 205 -5.05 -12.74 -16.57
N ARG A 206 -3.76 -12.45 -16.39
CA ARG A 206 -3.30 -11.08 -16.13
C ARG A 206 -2.87 -10.46 -17.45
N VAL A 207 -3.72 -9.58 -17.98
CA VAL A 207 -3.51 -8.94 -19.27
C VAL A 207 -2.68 -7.65 -19.13
N ASP A 208 -2.91 -6.87 -18.06
CA ASP A 208 -2.28 -5.55 -17.85
C ASP A 208 -2.20 -5.15 -16.36
N PHE A 209 -2.28 -3.84 -16.07
CA PHE A 209 -2.35 -3.20 -14.75
C PHE A 209 -3.75 -3.24 -14.09
N ASP A 210 -4.68 -4.04 -14.60
CA ASP A 210 -6.02 -4.17 -14.02
C ASP A 210 -6.10 -5.10 -12.82
N TYR A 211 -7.09 -4.85 -11.96
CA TYR A 211 -7.35 -5.65 -10.77
C TYR A 211 -7.60 -7.12 -11.15
N THR A 212 -6.76 -8.01 -10.61
CA THR A 212 -6.71 -9.41 -11.07
C THR A 212 -7.88 -10.27 -10.58
N ASP A 213 -8.64 -9.81 -9.58
CA ASP A 213 -9.76 -10.54 -8.99
C ASP A 213 -11.08 -9.76 -9.16
N SER A 214 -11.33 -9.25 -10.38
CA SER A 214 -12.50 -8.43 -10.74
C SER A 214 -13.85 -9.06 -10.40
N PHE A 215 -13.88 -10.37 -10.10
CA PHE A 215 -15.04 -11.06 -9.55
C PHE A 215 -14.67 -11.93 -8.34
N LEU A 216 -15.05 -11.49 -7.15
CA LEU A 216 -15.02 -12.33 -5.94
C LEU A 216 -16.20 -13.30 -5.96
N ASN A 217 -15.90 -14.59 -6.16
CA ASN A 217 -16.91 -15.63 -6.35
C ASN A 217 -17.74 -15.85 -5.06
N LEU A 218 -19.06 -15.66 -5.16
CA LEU A 218 -20.00 -15.88 -4.06
C LEU A 218 -19.99 -17.33 -3.55
N ASP A 219 -20.07 -18.31 -4.45
CA ASP A 219 -20.09 -19.73 -4.09
C ASP A 219 -18.79 -20.14 -3.38
N GLU A 220 -17.64 -19.57 -3.74
CA GLU A 220 -16.37 -19.81 -3.04
C GLU A 220 -16.37 -19.19 -1.63
N ALA A 221 -16.86 -17.96 -1.49
CA ALA A 221 -17.01 -17.30 -0.19
C ALA A 221 -18.00 -18.08 0.71
N LEU A 222 -19.11 -18.58 0.16
CA LEU A 222 -20.06 -19.42 0.89
C LEU A 222 -19.46 -20.75 1.28
N ASN A 223 -18.73 -21.42 0.37
CA ASN A 223 -18.01 -22.65 0.69
C ASN A 223 -17.10 -22.47 1.91
N HIS A 224 -16.34 -21.37 1.98
CA HIS A 224 -15.50 -21.08 3.15
C HIS A 224 -16.29 -20.66 4.38
N SER A 225 -17.40 -19.93 4.22
CA SER A 225 -18.29 -19.55 5.32
C SER A 225 -18.89 -20.78 6.00
N HIS A 226 -19.39 -21.75 5.22
CA HIS A 226 -19.91 -23.02 5.75
C HIS A 226 -18.83 -23.98 6.24
N TYR A 227 -17.61 -23.92 5.69
CA TYR A 227 -16.47 -24.69 6.17
C TYR A 227 -16.00 -24.23 7.57
N CYS A 228 -16.25 -22.97 7.93
CA CYS A 228 -16.01 -22.48 9.28
C CYS A 228 -16.81 -23.27 10.33
N ILE A 229 -16.19 -23.63 11.45
CA ILE A 229 -16.86 -24.35 12.55
C ILE A 229 -17.51 -23.42 13.59
N TYR A 230 -17.46 -22.11 13.34
CA TYR A 230 -18.04 -21.07 14.19
C TYR A 230 -17.54 -21.13 15.65
N CYS A 231 -16.24 -20.91 15.84
CA CYS A 231 -15.54 -21.06 17.12
C CYS A 231 -16.06 -20.17 18.28
N HIS A 232 -16.85 -19.12 18.03
CA HIS A 232 -17.48 -18.34 19.09
C HIS A 232 -18.36 -19.22 20.01
N LYS A 233 -18.97 -20.29 19.49
CA LYS A 233 -19.79 -21.24 20.26
C LYS A 233 -19.02 -21.95 21.38
N GLN A 234 -17.70 -21.99 21.27
CA GLN A 234 -16.79 -22.68 22.20
C GLN A 234 -15.90 -21.69 22.97
N ASP A 235 -16.11 -20.37 22.81
CA ASP A 235 -15.24 -19.29 23.28
C ASP A 235 -13.75 -19.47 22.92
N LYS A 236 -13.49 -20.04 21.74
CA LYS A 236 -12.16 -20.35 21.22
C LYS A 236 -11.93 -19.75 19.83
N ASP A 237 -12.40 -18.52 19.62
CA ASP A 237 -12.22 -17.81 18.35
C ASP A 237 -10.75 -17.40 18.15
N SER A 238 -9.95 -18.35 17.66
CA SER A 238 -8.52 -18.13 17.38
C SER A 238 -8.28 -17.20 16.20
N CYS A 239 -9.23 -17.11 15.26
CA CYS A 239 -9.12 -16.20 14.13
C CYS A 239 -9.19 -14.74 14.57
N SER A 240 -9.97 -14.45 15.61
CA SER A 240 -10.05 -13.13 16.24
C SER A 240 -8.98 -12.91 17.31
N LYS A 241 -8.86 -13.84 18.26
CA LYS A 241 -8.05 -13.68 19.49
C LYS A 241 -6.62 -14.22 19.39
N GLY A 242 -6.30 -14.99 18.35
CA GLY A 242 -5.05 -15.75 18.22
C GLY A 242 -5.11 -17.15 18.86
N LEU A 243 -4.13 -17.98 18.55
CA LEU A 243 -4.02 -19.32 19.16
C LEU A 243 -3.49 -19.19 20.59
N GLN A 244 -4.24 -19.67 21.57
CA GLN A 244 -3.77 -19.77 22.96
C GLN A 244 -2.79 -20.95 23.09
N PRO A 245 -1.69 -20.82 23.85
CA PRO A 245 -0.85 -21.96 24.17
C PRO A 245 -1.70 -23.02 24.87
N GLN A 246 -1.57 -24.28 24.47
CA GLN A 246 -2.16 -25.37 25.24
C GLN A 246 -1.46 -25.38 26.60
N ASN A 247 -2.21 -25.08 27.66
CA ASN A 247 -1.81 -25.35 29.04
C ASN A 247 -1.50 -26.85 29.16
N ARG A 248 -0.26 -27.25 28.91
CA ARG A 248 0.27 -28.43 29.61
C ARG A 248 0.30 -28.01 31.07
N HIS A 249 -0.54 -28.66 31.88
CA HIS A 249 -0.63 -28.46 33.32
C HIS A 249 0.75 -28.23 33.93
N CYS A 250 1.08 -26.97 34.20
CA CYS A 250 2.03 -26.66 35.25
C CYS A 250 1.19 -26.67 36.51
N GLU A 251 1.09 -27.83 37.16
CA GLU A 251 0.68 -27.85 38.56
C GLU A 251 1.66 -26.94 39.30
N GLU A 252 1.15 -25.89 39.94
CA GLU A 252 1.90 -25.10 40.91
C GLU A 252 2.27 -26.03 42.06
N ARG A 253 3.42 -26.70 41.97
CA ARG A 253 4.06 -27.27 43.15
C ARG A 253 4.83 -26.15 43.83
N SER A 254 4.36 -25.78 45.01
CA SER A 254 4.90 -24.75 45.90
C SER A 254 6.28 -25.07 46.50
N ASP A 255 6.93 -26.17 46.12
CA ASP A 255 8.02 -26.73 46.90
C ASP A 255 9.28 -26.99 46.06
N VAL A 256 9.97 -25.93 45.59
CA VAL A 256 11.43 -25.99 45.36
C VAL A 256 12.05 -24.62 45.61
N ALA A 257 12.30 -24.33 46.89
CA ALA A 257 13.41 -23.47 47.25
C ALA A 257 14.68 -24.33 47.31
N ILE A 258 15.80 -23.77 46.82
CA ILE A 258 17.18 -24.24 47.07
C ILE A 258 17.63 -25.48 46.29
N SER A 259 17.89 -25.31 44.98
CA SER A 259 19.03 -25.98 44.33
C SER A 259 19.45 -25.16 43.11
N GLY A 260 20.68 -24.66 43.11
CA GLY A 260 21.25 -23.78 42.08
C GLY A 260 21.51 -24.48 40.74
N ASP A 261 20.45 -24.96 40.08
CA ASP A 261 20.50 -25.49 38.72
C ASP A 261 19.93 -24.45 37.74
N LEU A 262 20.82 -23.81 36.96
CA LEU A 262 20.52 -22.77 35.97
C LEU A 262 19.85 -23.32 34.68
N THR A 263 19.42 -24.58 34.65
CA THR A 263 18.83 -25.20 33.46
C THR A 263 17.29 -25.13 33.37
N ARG A 264 16.61 -24.53 34.36
CA ARG A 264 15.13 -24.39 34.33
C ARG A 264 14.70 -22.94 34.52
N LEU A 265 14.41 -22.26 33.41
CA LEU A 265 13.84 -20.91 33.39
C LEU A 265 12.40 -20.88 33.94
N PRO A 266 12.02 -19.84 34.72
CA PRO A 266 10.64 -19.61 35.15
C PRO A 266 9.66 -19.52 33.97
N CYS A 267 8.42 -19.97 34.18
CA CYS A 267 7.37 -19.97 33.14
C CYS A 267 7.08 -18.57 32.56
N SER A 268 7.33 -17.51 33.33
CA SER A 268 7.22 -16.11 32.90
C SER A 268 8.29 -15.68 31.88
N LEU A 269 9.43 -16.37 31.82
CA LEU A 269 10.51 -16.13 30.85
C LEU A 269 10.45 -17.08 29.65
N GLN A 270 9.70 -18.18 29.73
CA GLN A 270 9.44 -19.04 28.57
C GLN A 270 8.48 -18.41 27.55
N SER A 271 7.63 -17.46 27.95
CA SER A 271 6.76 -16.70 27.04
C SER A 271 7.55 -15.77 26.10
N LEU A 272 8.74 -15.31 26.51
CA LEU A 272 9.65 -14.51 25.69
C LEU A 272 10.43 -15.35 24.66
N ALA A 273 10.50 -16.68 24.83
CA ALA A 273 11.17 -17.61 23.92
C ALA A 273 10.22 -18.25 22.88
N MET A 274 8.93 -17.90 22.88
CA MET A 274 7.93 -18.43 21.94
C MET A 274 7.52 -17.37 20.91
N THR A 275 8.39 -17.13 19.94
CA THR A 275 8.13 -16.26 18.77
C THR A 275 7.09 -16.80 17.76
N ASP A 276 6.49 -17.97 18.02
CA ASP A 276 5.66 -18.71 17.06
C ASP A 276 4.15 -18.76 17.38
N LEU A 277 3.64 -18.00 18.36
CA LEU A 277 2.20 -17.89 18.56
C LEU A 277 1.58 -17.02 17.47
N LYS A 278 0.80 -17.64 16.59
CA LYS A 278 0.05 -16.94 15.54
C LYS A 278 -0.99 -16.02 16.16
N GLN A 279 -0.79 -14.72 15.97
CA GLN A 279 -1.73 -13.68 16.37
C GLN A 279 -2.98 -13.73 15.49
N GLY A 280 -4.15 -13.51 16.07
CA GLY A 280 -5.42 -13.41 15.33
C GLY A 280 -5.52 -12.10 14.56
N CYS A 281 -6.73 -11.75 14.12
CA CYS A 281 -7.00 -10.46 13.48
C CYS A 281 -6.54 -9.31 14.38
N PRO A 282 -5.65 -8.41 13.91
CA PRO A 282 -5.19 -7.27 14.72
C PRO A 282 -6.34 -6.35 15.17
N LEU A 283 -7.42 -6.27 14.40
CA LEU A 283 -8.63 -5.52 14.75
C LEU A 283 -9.55 -6.26 15.73
N LYS A 284 -9.28 -7.53 16.05
CA LYS A 284 -10.13 -8.40 16.88
C LYS A 284 -11.56 -8.50 16.34
N GLN A 285 -11.70 -8.51 15.01
CA GLN A 285 -12.99 -8.65 14.33
C GLN A 285 -13.75 -9.89 14.79
N LYS A 286 -15.08 -9.79 14.83
CA LYS A 286 -16.03 -10.89 15.11
C LYS A 286 -16.20 -11.83 13.91
N ILE A 287 -15.09 -12.46 13.53
CA ILE A 287 -15.00 -13.30 12.32
C ILE A 287 -15.95 -14.49 12.40
N SER A 288 -16.00 -15.15 13.55
CA SER A 288 -16.82 -16.34 13.68
C SER A 288 -18.32 -16.03 13.57
N GLU A 289 -18.76 -14.88 14.06
CA GLU A 289 -20.12 -14.36 13.99
C GLU A 289 -20.43 -13.89 12.57
N MET A 290 -19.54 -13.11 11.93
CA MET A 290 -19.74 -12.62 10.56
C MET A 290 -19.90 -13.79 9.58
N ASN A 291 -19.06 -14.83 9.70
CA ASN A 291 -19.10 -16.00 8.83
C ASN A 291 -20.39 -16.80 9.01
N TYR A 292 -20.87 -16.91 10.25
CA TYR A 292 -22.14 -17.58 10.53
C TYR A 292 -23.30 -16.81 9.89
N VAL A 293 -23.38 -15.49 10.11
CA VAL A 293 -24.45 -14.65 9.57
C VAL A 293 -24.43 -14.63 8.03
N LYS A 294 -23.24 -14.57 7.42
CA LYS A 294 -23.07 -14.73 5.96
C LYS A 294 -23.57 -16.08 5.46
N ALA A 295 -23.20 -17.18 6.13
CA ALA A 295 -23.66 -18.52 5.76
C ALA A 295 -25.19 -18.68 5.91
N GLN A 296 -25.86 -17.89 6.73
CA GLN A 296 -27.33 -17.89 6.84
C GLN A 296 -28.03 -17.01 5.78
N GLY A 297 -27.29 -16.30 4.93
CA GLY A 297 -27.84 -15.45 3.87
C GLY A 297 -28.13 -14.00 4.25
N PHE A 298 -27.71 -13.55 5.43
CA PHE A 298 -27.92 -12.17 5.91
C PHE A 298 -26.67 -11.31 5.65
N ASN A 299 -26.46 -10.93 4.38
CA ASN A 299 -25.23 -10.25 3.96
C ASN A 299 -25.05 -8.85 4.59
N LEU A 300 -26.13 -8.06 4.74
CA LEU A 300 -26.06 -6.74 5.36
C LEU A 300 -25.83 -6.86 6.87
N GLY A 301 -26.44 -7.84 7.52
CA GLY A 301 -26.16 -8.19 8.92
C GLY A 301 -24.69 -8.56 9.13
N ALA A 302 -24.12 -9.37 8.24
CA ALA A 302 -22.70 -9.73 8.29
C ALA A 302 -21.78 -8.50 8.11
N LEU A 303 -22.11 -7.59 7.19
CA LEU A 303 -21.40 -6.31 7.04
C LEU A 303 -21.48 -5.47 8.31
N ALA A 304 -22.68 -5.35 8.91
CA ALA A 304 -22.86 -4.60 10.14
C ALA A 304 -22.00 -5.18 11.29
N ILE A 305 -21.82 -6.49 11.37
CA ILE A 305 -20.90 -7.13 12.32
C ILE A 305 -19.44 -6.73 12.05
N ILE A 306 -19.00 -6.75 10.78
CA ILE A 306 -17.64 -6.34 10.41
C ILE A 306 -17.38 -4.90 10.85
N VAL A 307 -18.32 -3.99 10.58
CA VAL A 307 -18.19 -2.55 10.82
C VAL A 307 -18.07 -2.21 12.31
N ILE A 308 -18.51 -3.09 13.23
CA ILE A 308 -18.26 -2.91 14.69
C ILE A 308 -16.77 -2.76 14.96
N ASP A 309 -15.95 -3.58 14.32
CA ASP A 309 -14.52 -3.68 14.59
C ASP A 309 -13.64 -3.10 13.48
N ASN A 310 -14.16 -3.04 12.25
CA ASN A 310 -13.48 -2.55 11.07
C ASN A 310 -14.41 -1.68 10.21
N PRO A 311 -14.63 -0.41 10.58
CA PRO A 311 -15.38 0.53 9.77
C PRO A 311 -14.67 0.90 8.45
N MET A 312 -13.42 0.48 8.27
CA MET A 312 -12.61 0.69 7.08
C MET A 312 -12.46 -0.62 6.29
N VAL A 313 -13.48 -1.48 6.25
CA VAL A 313 -13.42 -2.79 5.56
C VAL A 313 -13.01 -2.70 4.10
N ALA A 314 -13.28 -1.58 3.44
CA ALA A 314 -12.80 -1.31 2.08
C ALA A 314 -11.27 -1.34 1.95
N ALA A 315 -10.53 -1.10 3.04
CA ALA A 315 -9.07 -1.13 3.10
C ALA A 315 -8.46 -2.52 3.40
N THR A 316 -9.26 -3.53 3.76
CA THR A 316 -8.78 -4.86 4.16
C THR A 316 -9.36 -5.96 3.28
N GLY A 317 -9.06 -7.21 3.64
CA GLY A 317 -9.65 -8.39 3.03
C GLY A 317 -8.72 -9.11 2.05
N HIS A 318 -9.33 -9.69 1.01
CA HIS A 318 -8.72 -10.62 0.07
C HIS A 318 -7.40 -10.08 -0.47
N ARG A 319 -6.33 -10.89 -0.34
CA ARG A 319 -4.96 -10.59 -0.80
C ARG A 319 -4.29 -9.37 -0.16
N ILE A 320 -4.88 -8.81 0.90
CA ILE A 320 -4.30 -7.71 1.71
C ILE A 320 -3.88 -8.17 3.10
N CYS A 321 -4.76 -8.86 3.82
CA CYS A 321 -4.51 -9.35 5.18
C CYS A 321 -4.70 -10.86 5.26
N ASN A 322 -3.90 -11.54 6.09
CA ASN A 322 -3.95 -13.00 6.23
C ASN A 322 -3.80 -13.50 7.67
N ASP A 323 -3.54 -12.63 8.65
CA ASP A 323 -3.29 -12.99 10.05
C ASP A 323 -4.41 -13.89 10.63
N CYS A 324 -5.67 -13.54 10.36
CA CYS A 324 -6.85 -14.31 10.78
C CYS A 324 -6.88 -15.73 10.19
N SER A 325 -6.61 -15.89 8.90
CA SER A 325 -6.52 -17.20 8.24
C SER A 325 -5.37 -18.03 8.79
N LYS A 326 -4.21 -17.42 9.04
CA LYS A 326 -3.06 -18.14 9.61
C LYS A 326 -3.35 -18.64 11.03
N ALA A 327 -4.10 -17.88 11.82
CA ALA A 327 -4.51 -18.24 13.20
C ALA A 327 -5.74 -19.16 13.28
N CYS A 328 -6.35 -19.54 12.15
CA CYS A 328 -7.49 -20.46 12.11
C CYS A 328 -7.18 -21.79 12.82
N ILE A 329 -8.13 -22.37 13.55
CA ILE A 329 -7.92 -23.64 14.28
C ILE A 329 -7.46 -24.80 13.36
N TYR A 330 -7.74 -24.71 12.06
CA TYR A 330 -7.23 -25.62 11.04
C TYR A 330 -5.73 -25.40 10.79
N GLN A 331 -4.90 -26.01 11.64
CA GLN A 331 -3.43 -25.90 11.56
C GLN A 331 -2.75 -27.03 10.78
N LYS A 332 -3.49 -28.08 10.42
CA LYS A 332 -3.00 -29.27 9.70
C LYS A 332 -3.65 -29.47 8.31
N GLN A 333 -4.56 -28.57 7.94
CA GLN A 333 -5.30 -28.58 6.70
C GLN A 333 -5.63 -27.14 6.30
N ASP A 334 -6.07 -26.93 5.07
CA ASP A 334 -6.35 -25.59 4.55
C ASP A 334 -7.22 -24.79 5.53
N PRO A 335 -6.80 -23.56 5.89
CA PRO A 335 -7.57 -22.71 6.79
C PRO A 335 -8.81 -22.17 6.08
N VAL A 336 -9.73 -21.60 6.86
CA VAL A 336 -10.83 -20.82 6.29
C VAL A 336 -10.24 -19.57 5.63
N ASN A 337 -10.59 -19.28 4.37
CA ASN A 337 -10.19 -18.06 3.67
C ASN A 337 -11.07 -16.88 4.13
N ILE A 338 -10.81 -16.38 5.34
CA ILE A 338 -11.56 -15.29 5.97
C ILE A 338 -11.49 -13.99 5.17
N PRO A 339 -10.32 -13.58 4.62
CA PRO A 339 -10.22 -12.37 3.80
C PRO A 339 -11.10 -12.39 2.55
N LEU A 340 -11.26 -13.55 1.90
CA LEU A 340 -12.21 -13.72 0.79
C LEU A 340 -13.66 -13.50 1.24
N ILE A 341 -14.05 -14.05 2.40
CA ILE A 341 -15.40 -13.87 2.94
C ILE A 341 -15.66 -12.39 3.25
N GLU A 342 -14.71 -11.71 3.92
CA GLU A 342 -14.81 -10.28 4.24
C GLU A 342 -15.01 -9.43 2.98
N SER A 343 -14.14 -9.58 1.97
CA SER A 343 -14.24 -8.81 0.73
C SER A 343 -15.50 -9.17 -0.08
N ASN A 344 -15.95 -10.42 -0.07
CA ASN A 344 -17.19 -10.80 -0.76
C ASN A 344 -18.43 -10.18 -0.07
N ILE A 345 -18.46 -10.09 1.27
CA ILE A 345 -19.56 -9.42 1.99
C ILE A 345 -19.66 -7.94 1.56
N LEU A 346 -18.52 -7.25 1.49
CA LEU A 346 -18.47 -5.86 1.00
C LEU A 346 -18.91 -5.76 -0.46
N GLU A 347 -18.34 -6.58 -1.35
CA GLU A 347 -18.63 -6.52 -2.79
C GLU A 347 -20.10 -6.87 -3.10
N GLU A 348 -20.68 -7.89 -2.47
CA GLU A 348 -22.12 -8.19 -2.62
C GLU A 348 -23.01 -7.08 -2.08
N THR A 349 -22.56 -6.35 -1.05
CA THR A 349 -23.27 -5.15 -0.59
C THR A 349 -23.19 -4.04 -1.63
N LEU A 350 -22.00 -3.74 -2.17
CA LEU A 350 -21.79 -2.67 -3.15
C LEU A 350 -22.53 -2.89 -4.48
N LYS A 351 -22.87 -4.15 -4.82
CA LYS A 351 -23.70 -4.50 -5.97
C LYS A 351 -25.18 -4.16 -5.79
N LEU A 352 -25.67 -4.00 -4.56
CA LEU A 352 -27.05 -3.64 -4.30
C LEU A 352 -27.32 -2.18 -4.70
N PRO A 353 -28.55 -1.84 -5.12
CA PRO A 353 -28.97 -0.44 -5.19
C PRO A 353 -28.76 0.25 -3.83
N TYR A 354 -28.08 1.38 -3.83
CA TYR A 354 -27.67 2.14 -2.66
C TYR A 354 -26.80 1.34 -1.66
N GLY A 355 -26.14 0.26 -2.10
CA GLY A 355 -25.27 -0.56 -1.27
C GLY A 355 -24.13 0.21 -0.61
N LEU A 356 -23.53 1.14 -1.35
CA LEU A 356 -22.55 2.08 -0.81
C LEU A 356 -23.15 2.93 0.33
N GLU A 357 -24.37 3.44 0.13
CA GLU A 357 -25.05 4.27 1.13
C GLU A 357 -25.38 3.48 2.39
N ILE A 358 -25.73 2.20 2.27
CA ILE A 358 -25.90 1.29 3.41
C ILE A 358 -24.58 1.14 4.17
N TYR A 359 -23.47 0.90 3.48
CA TYR A 359 -22.17 0.79 4.12
C TYR A 359 -21.78 2.10 4.83
N LEU A 360 -21.87 3.23 4.15
CA LEU A 360 -21.58 4.56 4.73
C LEU A 360 -22.47 4.85 5.93
N LEU A 361 -23.76 4.50 5.88
CA LEU A 361 -24.67 4.61 7.01
C LEU A 361 -24.20 3.76 8.19
N LEU A 362 -23.83 2.49 7.97
CA LEU A 362 -23.34 1.59 9.02
C LEU A 362 -22.07 2.11 9.71
N THR A 363 -21.23 2.88 9.02
CA THR A 363 -20.07 3.52 9.68
C THR A 363 -20.46 4.63 10.65
N ARG A 364 -21.69 5.18 10.54
CA ARG A 364 -22.17 6.32 11.35
C ARG A 364 -23.27 5.90 12.33
N TRP A 365 -24.10 4.94 11.96
CA TRP A 365 -25.16 4.34 12.77
C TRP A 365 -25.11 2.83 12.62
N ASN A 366 -24.78 2.12 13.68
CA ASN A 366 -24.78 0.66 13.70
C ASN A 366 -25.42 0.16 14.98
N PRO A 367 -26.67 -0.31 14.94
CA PRO A 367 -27.36 -0.69 16.15
C PRO A 367 -26.78 -1.94 16.81
N LEU A 368 -25.97 -2.73 16.08
CA LEU A 368 -25.24 -3.87 16.61
C LEU A 368 -24.09 -3.46 17.52
N ASN A 369 -23.53 -2.25 17.34
CA ASN A 369 -22.47 -1.75 18.19
C ASN A 369 -23.04 -1.18 19.50
N ILE A 370 -23.13 -2.02 20.53
CA ILE A 370 -23.70 -1.63 21.83
C ILE A 370 -22.85 -0.59 22.59
N TYR A 371 -21.57 -0.41 22.22
CA TYR A 371 -20.67 0.53 22.87
C TYR A 371 -20.81 1.95 22.31
N ALA A 372 -21.04 2.06 21.00
CA ALA A 372 -21.15 3.33 20.29
C ALA A 372 -22.03 3.18 19.05
N PRO A 373 -23.36 3.04 19.20
CA PRO A 373 -24.26 2.84 18.07
C PRO A 373 -24.42 4.11 17.22
N LEU A 374 -24.13 5.27 17.82
CA LEU A 374 -24.27 6.59 17.22
C LEU A 374 -22.99 7.42 17.46
N PRO A 375 -22.74 8.46 16.65
CA PRO A 375 -21.65 9.40 16.87
C PRO A 375 -21.90 10.20 18.16
N LYS A 376 -20.82 10.59 18.85
CA LYS A 376 -20.92 11.48 20.02
C LYS A 376 -21.26 12.91 19.62
N GLU A 377 -21.75 13.69 20.60
CA GLU A 377 -21.99 15.12 20.43
C GLU A 377 -20.71 15.89 20.07
N PRO A 378 -20.81 17.00 19.32
CA PRO A 378 -19.67 17.84 19.01
C PRO A 378 -18.94 18.33 20.26
N THR A 379 -17.62 18.17 20.27
CA THR A 379 -16.73 18.58 21.37
C THR A 379 -16.04 19.91 21.11
N ASN A 380 -16.03 20.36 19.85
CA ASN A 380 -15.31 21.54 19.33
C ASN A 380 -13.77 21.49 19.43
N TYR A 381 -13.17 20.39 19.87
CA TYR A 381 -11.72 20.21 19.76
C TYR A 381 -11.30 20.04 18.31
N ASN A 382 -10.23 20.74 17.90
CA ASN A 382 -9.64 20.66 16.57
C ASN A 382 -8.39 19.77 16.62
N ILE A 383 -8.40 18.66 15.89
CA ILE A 383 -7.28 17.71 15.87
C ILE A 383 -6.62 17.74 14.49
N LEU A 384 -5.30 17.90 14.47
CA LEU A 384 -4.49 17.81 13.27
C LEU A 384 -4.02 16.36 13.06
N VAL A 385 -4.39 15.75 11.94
CA VAL A 385 -3.89 14.42 11.54
C VAL A 385 -2.92 14.58 10.38
N THR A 386 -1.68 14.10 10.53
CA THR A 386 -0.65 14.26 9.50
C THR A 386 -0.42 12.97 8.72
N GLY A 387 -0.72 12.99 7.42
CA GLY A 387 -0.68 11.84 6.52
C GLY A 387 -2.04 11.15 6.41
N LEU A 388 -2.49 10.91 5.18
CA LEU A 388 -3.77 10.26 4.86
C LEU A 388 -3.59 8.82 4.35
N GLY A 389 -2.59 8.13 4.89
CA GLY A 389 -2.45 6.67 4.78
C GLY A 389 -3.45 5.91 5.67
N PRO A 390 -3.32 4.57 5.78
CA PRO A 390 -4.23 3.73 6.57
C PRO A 390 -4.49 4.20 8.00
N ALA A 391 -3.44 4.59 8.72
CA ALA A 391 -3.60 5.16 10.06
C ALA A 391 -4.30 6.52 10.02
N GLY A 392 -3.97 7.37 9.05
CA GLY A 392 -4.53 8.72 8.91
C GLY A 392 -6.04 8.73 8.72
N PHE A 393 -6.53 8.02 7.71
CA PHE A 393 -7.96 7.98 7.43
C PHE A 393 -8.74 7.24 8.53
N SER A 394 -8.15 6.20 9.13
CA SER A 394 -8.80 5.44 10.19
C SER A 394 -8.88 6.23 11.51
N LEU A 395 -7.81 6.92 11.89
CA LEU A 395 -7.81 7.78 13.07
C LEU A 395 -8.82 8.92 12.90
N SER A 396 -8.83 9.56 11.72
CA SER A 396 -9.79 10.61 11.38
C SER A 396 -11.21 10.13 11.61
N TYR A 397 -11.56 8.94 11.15
CA TYR A 397 -12.88 8.34 11.41
C TYR A 397 -13.21 8.23 12.90
N TYR A 398 -12.34 7.63 13.72
CA TYR A 398 -12.62 7.43 15.15
C TYR A 398 -12.74 8.75 15.92
N LEU A 399 -11.93 9.76 15.57
CA LEU A 399 -12.00 11.10 16.16
C LEU A 399 -13.30 11.83 15.76
N LEU A 400 -13.72 11.71 14.49
CA LEU A 400 -15.01 12.23 14.03
C LEU A 400 -16.18 11.54 14.75
N ARG A 401 -16.10 10.23 15.01
CA ARG A 401 -17.11 9.51 15.82
C ARG A 401 -17.11 9.94 17.28
N SER A 402 -15.97 10.39 17.79
CA SER A 402 -15.83 10.95 19.14
C SER A 402 -16.34 12.39 19.26
N GLY A 403 -16.80 13.00 18.15
CA GLY A 403 -17.35 14.36 18.12
C GLY A 403 -16.29 15.46 17.95
N HIS A 404 -15.04 15.11 17.63
CA HIS A 404 -13.99 16.10 17.37
C HIS A 404 -14.07 16.64 15.95
N ASN A 405 -13.54 17.84 15.75
CA ASN A 405 -13.24 18.36 14.43
C ASN A 405 -11.88 17.82 14.00
N VAL A 406 -11.77 17.37 12.75
CA VAL A 406 -10.53 16.78 12.23
C VAL A 406 -10.10 17.54 10.99
N VAL A 407 -8.91 18.11 11.05
CA VAL A 407 -8.20 18.62 9.87
C VAL A 407 -7.04 17.69 9.58
N ALA A 408 -6.99 17.12 8.39
CA ALA A 408 -5.86 16.33 7.94
C ALA A 408 -4.95 17.13 7.00
N ILE A 409 -3.66 16.80 6.98
CA ILE A 409 -2.72 17.32 6.00
C ILE A 409 -1.97 16.17 5.33
N ASP A 410 -1.69 16.28 4.03
CA ASP A 410 -0.86 15.33 3.30
C ASP A 410 0.11 16.05 2.37
N GLY A 411 1.36 15.59 2.34
CA GLY A 411 2.40 16.17 1.50
C GLY A 411 2.26 15.82 0.02
N LEU A 412 1.44 14.83 -0.35
CA LEU A 412 1.12 14.49 -1.74
C LEU A 412 -0.05 15.33 -2.26
N ARG A 413 -0.20 15.39 -3.60
CA ARG A 413 -1.38 15.97 -4.23
C ARG A 413 -2.56 15.03 -4.08
N ILE A 414 -3.70 15.54 -3.60
CA ILE A 414 -4.95 14.78 -3.56
C ILE A 414 -5.94 15.40 -4.55
N THR A 415 -6.31 14.66 -5.59
CA THR A 415 -7.28 15.13 -6.58
C THR A 415 -8.71 15.06 -6.04
N LEU A 416 -9.61 15.87 -6.59
CA LEU A 416 -11.02 15.79 -6.22
C LEU A 416 -11.63 14.47 -6.72
N LEU A 417 -12.73 14.06 -6.10
CA LEU A 417 -13.54 12.97 -6.64
C LEU A 417 -14.29 13.51 -7.88
N PRO A 418 -14.45 12.71 -8.95
CA PRO A 418 -15.08 13.16 -10.20
C PRO A 418 -16.62 13.26 -10.10
N PHE A 419 -17.15 13.30 -8.88
CA PHE A 419 -18.57 13.34 -8.58
C PHE A 419 -18.83 14.11 -7.28
N ASP A 420 -20.06 14.58 -7.14
CA ASP A 420 -20.51 15.30 -5.95
C ASP A 420 -20.62 14.35 -4.76
N VAL A 421 -19.73 14.53 -3.78
CA VAL A 421 -19.65 13.69 -2.58
C VAL A 421 -20.89 13.76 -1.71
N HIS A 422 -21.73 14.80 -1.83
CA HIS A 422 -22.94 14.96 -1.00
C HIS A 422 -24.19 14.33 -1.62
N LYS A 423 -24.12 13.85 -2.86
CA LYS A 423 -25.25 13.16 -3.51
C LYS A 423 -25.21 11.66 -3.22
N PRO A 424 -26.38 11.01 -3.03
CA PRO A 424 -26.46 9.57 -2.86
C PRO A 424 -26.10 8.86 -4.16
N ILE A 425 -25.31 7.78 -4.06
CA ILE A 425 -24.89 6.94 -5.17
C ILE A 425 -25.77 5.68 -5.20
N LYS A 426 -26.53 5.51 -6.28
CA LYS A 426 -27.39 4.34 -6.45
C LYS A 426 -26.61 3.08 -6.79
N PHE A 427 -25.63 3.15 -7.70
CA PHE A 427 -24.89 1.98 -8.15
C PHE A 427 -23.39 2.28 -8.13
N TRP A 428 -22.67 1.68 -7.18
CA TRP A 428 -21.24 1.98 -6.98
C TRP A 428 -20.38 1.62 -8.20
N HIS A 429 -20.72 0.55 -8.91
CA HIS A 429 -19.96 0.09 -10.07
C HIS A 429 -19.92 1.11 -11.21
N GLU A 430 -20.86 2.06 -11.28
CA GLU A 430 -20.86 3.16 -12.27
C GLU A 430 -19.73 4.18 -12.04
N TYR A 431 -19.11 4.17 -10.85
CA TYR A 431 -18.06 5.10 -10.43
C TYR A 431 -16.67 4.43 -10.38
N LYS A 432 -16.60 3.11 -10.60
CA LYS A 432 -15.34 2.38 -10.65
C LYS A 432 -14.66 2.61 -12.00
N ASN A 433 -13.35 2.82 -11.96
CA ASN A 433 -12.51 2.83 -13.14
C ASN A 433 -11.65 1.56 -13.18
N LEU A 434 -11.34 1.10 -14.39
CA LEU A 434 -10.27 0.12 -14.59
C LEU A 434 -8.97 0.68 -14.00
N LEU A 435 -8.18 -0.15 -13.32
CA LEU A 435 -6.96 0.32 -12.69
C LEU A 435 -5.90 0.72 -13.72
N SER A 436 -5.93 0.09 -14.89
CA SER A 436 -5.10 0.44 -16.05
C SER A 436 -5.41 1.84 -16.63
N GLU A 437 -6.58 2.40 -16.33
CA GLU A 437 -7.05 3.71 -16.80
C GLU A 437 -7.21 4.75 -15.67
N ARG A 438 -7.19 4.30 -14.41
CA ARG A 438 -7.41 5.15 -13.24
C ARG A 438 -6.25 6.12 -13.03
N MET A 439 -6.54 7.41 -13.15
CA MET A 439 -5.60 8.47 -12.75
C MET A 439 -5.26 8.39 -11.25
N PRO A 440 -3.99 8.58 -10.86
CA PRO A 440 -3.59 8.57 -9.45
C PRO A 440 -4.19 9.76 -8.71
N ARG A 441 -4.84 9.48 -7.57
CA ARG A 441 -5.56 10.47 -6.77
C ARG A 441 -4.84 10.87 -5.48
N GLY A 442 -3.75 10.19 -5.13
CA GLY A 442 -2.82 10.56 -4.05
C GLY A 442 -3.33 10.41 -2.61
N PHE A 443 -4.57 9.94 -2.41
CA PHE A 443 -5.11 9.60 -1.08
C PHE A 443 -4.87 8.12 -0.75
N GLY A 444 -4.48 7.79 0.49
CA GLY A 444 -4.34 6.40 0.94
C GLY A 444 -2.90 5.94 1.23
N GLY A 445 -1.90 6.79 0.99
CA GLY A 445 -0.49 6.45 1.24
C GLY A 445 -0.05 5.20 0.47
N VAL A 446 0.60 4.24 1.15
CA VAL A 446 1.07 2.97 0.55
C VAL A 446 -0.06 2.18 -0.12
N ALA A 447 -1.33 2.36 0.30
CA ALA A 447 -2.45 1.71 -0.38
C ALA A 447 -2.68 2.24 -1.82
N GLU A 448 -2.37 3.51 -2.08
CA GLU A 448 -2.46 4.12 -3.42
C GLU A 448 -1.18 3.88 -4.24
N TYR A 449 -0.01 4.16 -3.64
CA TYR A 449 1.26 4.19 -4.38
C TYR A 449 2.14 2.94 -4.24
N GLY A 450 1.80 2.03 -3.32
CA GLY A 450 2.61 0.84 -3.04
C GLY A 450 1.93 -0.46 -3.45
N ILE A 451 0.67 -0.66 -3.05
CA ILE A 451 -0.11 -1.84 -3.42
C ILE A 451 -0.58 -1.71 -4.87
N THR A 452 -0.56 -2.83 -5.61
CA THR A 452 -0.74 -2.85 -7.06
C THR A 452 -2.01 -3.60 -7.45
N VAL A 453 -1.98 -4.43 -8.49
CA VAL A 453 -3.15 -5.09 -9.10
C VAL A 453 -3.86 -6.12 -8.23
N ARG A 454 -3.36 -6.42 -7.03
CA ARG A 454 -3.99 -7.37 -6.09
C ARG A 454 -5.07 -6.76 -5.19
N TRP A 455 -5.38 -5.47 -5.36
CA TRP A 455 -6.43 -4.79 -4.60
C TRP A 455 -7.12 -3.70 -5.42
N ASP A 456 -8.45 -3.63 -5.34
CA ASP A 456 -9.26 -2.64 -6.06
C ASP A 456 -9.09 -1.24 -5.43
N LYS A 457 -8.27 -0.38 -6.07
CA LYS A 457 -7.99 0.98 -5.60
C LYS A 457 -9.21 1.91 -5.65
N ASN A 458 -10.30 1.54 -6.34
CA ASN A 458 -11.54 2.31 -6.25
C ASN A 458 -12.08 2.31 -4.80
N ASN A 459 -11.70 1.34 -3.97
CA ASN A 459 -12.03 1.34 -2.54
C ASN A 459 -11.51 2.56 -1.78
N LEU A 460 -10.44 3.21 -2.24
CA LEU A 460 -9.95 4.46 -1.63
C LEU A 460 -10.98 5.58 -1.72
N ASP A 461 -11.77 5.62 -2.80
CA ASP A 461 -12.81 6.62 -2.97
C ASP A 461 -13.96 6.42 -1.97
N ILE A 462 -14.26 5.17 -1.61
CA ILE A 462 -15.21 4.85 -0.54
C ILE A 462 -14.69 5.36 0.81
N LEU A 463 -13.41 5.14 1.11
CA LEU A 463 -12.79 5.63 2.35
C LEU A 463 -12.81 7.16 2.42
N ARG A 464 -12.61 7.84 1.29
CA ARG A 464 -12.79 9.29 1.19
C ARG A 464 -14.21 9.70 1.48
N LEU A 465 -15.22 9.03 0.92
CA LEU A 465 -16.63 9.31 1.20
C LEU A 465 -17.00 9.11 2.68
N ILE A 466 -16.41 8.13 3.37
CA ILE A 466 -16.59 7.94 4.82
C ILE A 466 -16.15 9.19 5.60
N LEU A 467 -15.11 9.89 5.14
CA LEU A 467 -14.57 11.07 5.81
C LEU A 467 -15.21 12.38 5.31
N GLU A 468 -15.18 12.63 4.01
CA GLU A 468 -15.55 13.90 3.36
C GLU A 468 -17.05 14.24 3.48
N ARG A 469 -17.91 13.25 3.75
CA ARG A 469 -19.33 13.50 4.04
C ARG A 469 -19.60 14.00 5.47
N ASN A 470 -18.56 14.16 6.29
CA ASN A 470 -18.70 14.75 7.62
C ASN A 470 -18.36 16.24 7.57
N ASN A 471 -19.30 17.08 8.00
CA ASN A 471 -19.13 18.55 8.03
C ASN A 471 -17.99 19.03 8.95
N ASN A 472 -17.54 18.18 9.87
CA ASN A 472 -16.43 18.42 10.80
C ASN A 472 -15.10 17.78 10.36
N PHE A 473 -14.98 17.38 9.09
CA PHE A 473 -13.74 16.89 8.48
C PHE A 473 -13.28 17.84 7.37
N LYS A 474 -11.97 18.08 7.30
CA LYS A 474 -11.34 18.77 6.18
C LYS A 474 -9.93 18.23 5.97
N TYR A 475 -9.39 18.34 4.75
CA TYR A 475 -7.99 18.06 4.52
C TYR A 475 -7.34 19.12 3.62
N TYR A 476 -6.02 19.26 3.76
CA TYR A 476 -5.17 20.05 2.87
C TYR A 476 -4.07 19.18 2.28
N ASP A 477 -3.99 19.16 0.97
CA ASP A 477 -2.99 18.42 0.20
C ASP A 477 -1.83 19.33 -0.20
N GLY A 478 -0.66 18.75 -0.52
CA GLY A 478 0.55 19.53 -0.71
C GLY A 478 1.04 20.27 0.54
N VAL A 479 0.58 19.86 1.73
CA VAL A 479 0.90 20.48 3.02
C VAL A 479 1.48 19.43 3.93
N ALA A 480 2.69 19.66 4.45
CA ALA A 480 3.32 18.76 5.40
C ALA A 480 3.69 19.48 6.72
N LEU A 481 3.55 18.77 7.84
CA LEU A 481 3.96 19.26 9.16
C LEU A 481 5.49 19.34 9.23
N ASP A 482 5.99 20.42 9.82
CA ASP A 482 7.41 20.80 9.86
C ASP A 482 7.98 21.20 8.48
N PHE A 483 7.08 21.47 7.52
CA PHE A 483 7.37 22.09 6.22
C PHE A 483 6.49 23.34 6.06
N ASN A 484 5.28 23.19 5.52
CA ASN A 484 4.34 24.27 5.28
C ASN A 484 3.80 24.89 6.57
N ILE A 485 3.65 24.08 7.62
CA ILE A 485 3.17 24.49 8.95
C ILE A 485 4.04 23.82 10.03
N THR A 486 4.44 24.55 11.06
CA THR A 486 5.18 24.02 12.21
C THR A 486 4.22 23.55 13.32
N LYS A 487 4.69 22.73 14.26
CA LYS A 487 3.89 22.29 15.41
C LYS A 487 3.42 23.46 16.26
N GLU A 488 4.31 24.43 16.51
CA GLU A 488 4.00 25.64 17.28
C GLU A 488 2.90 26.44 16.59
N GLN A 489 3.03 26.67 15.28
CA GLN A 489 1.99 27.36 14.50
C GLN A 489 0.65 26.62 14.53
N ALA A 490 0.65 25.28 14.47
CA ALA A 490 -0.58 24.52 14.58
C ALA A 490 -1.29 24.80 15.92
N PHE A 491 -0.58 24.72 17.04
CA PHE A 491 -1.18 25.05 18.34
C PHE A 491 -1.62 26.52 18.43
N ASP A 492 -0.82 27.46 17.93
CA ASP A 492 -1.14 28.89 17.91
C ASP A 492 -2.41 29.20 17.10
N LEU A 493 -2.66 28.43 16.04
CA LEU A 493 -3.88 28.55 15.23
C LEU A 493 -5.12 27.99 15.93
N GLY A 494 -4.96 27.21 16.99
CA GLY A 494 -6.06 26.65 17.78
C GLY A 494 -6.32 25.16 17.54
N PHE A 495 -5.32 24.41 17.06
CA PHE A 495 -5.33 22.96 17.19
C PHE A 495 -5.11 22.55 18.65
N ASP A 496 -5.85 21.54 19.11
CA ASP A 496 -5.76 21.01 20.47
C ASP A 496 -4.82 19.81 20.58
N TYR A 497 -4.62 19.10 19.46
CA TYR A 497 -3.84 17.88 19.41
C TYR A 497 -3.26 17.63 18.02
N ILE A 498 -2.09 16.97 17.95
CA ILE A 498 -1.45 16.56 16.70
C ILE A 498 -1.18 15.06 16.71
N ALA A 499 -1.64 14.36 15.68
CA ALA A 499 -1.43 12.93 15.49
C ALA A 499 -0.59 12.63 14.25
N PHE A 500 0.50 11.90 14.44
CA PHE A 500 1.44 11.50 13.40
C PHE A 500 1.02 10.17 12.76
N CYS A 501 0.58 10.23 11.50
CA CYS A 501 0.16 9.11 10.66
C CYS A 501 0.96 9.05 9.35
N ILE A 502 2.21 9.52 9.36
CA ILE A 502 3.05 9.72 8.16
C ILE A 502 3.68 8.44 7.61
N GLY A 503 3.48 7.30 8.26
CA GLY A 503 4.05 6.01 7.86
C GLY A 503 5.52 5.84 8.27
N ALA A 504 6.23 4.94 7.59
CA ALA A 504 7.66 4.70 7.84
C ALA A 504 8.55 5.69 7.06
N GLY A 505 9.73 6.01 7.62
CA GLY A 505 10.68 7.03 7.14
C GLY A 505 11.50 6.67 5.87
N GLN A 506 12.80 6.97 5.89
CA GLN A 506 13.69 6.84 4.73
C GLN A 506 14.01 5.37 4.37
N PRO A 507 14.09 5.02 3.07
CA PRO A 507 14.48 3.68 2.65
C PRO A 507 15.93 3.40 3.08
N LYS A 508 16.20 2.19 3.57
CA LYS A 508 17.58 1.79 3.90
C LYS A 508 18.41 1.67 2.63
N VAL A 509 19.53 2.38 2.59
CA VAL A 509 20.52 2.29 1.52
C VAL A 509 21.51 1.18 1.88
N LEU A 510 21.74 0.24 0.97
CA LEU A 510 22.79 -0.76 1.15
C LEU A 510 24.14 -0.15 0.83
N ASP A 511 25.11 -0.49 1.67
CA ASP A 511 26.50 -0.17 1.45
C ASP A 511 27.13 -1.18 0.46
N ILE A 512 26.76 -1.06 -0.81
CA ILE A 512 27.32 -1.84 -1.92
C ILE A 512 27.90 -0.90 -2.98
N GLU A 513 28.96 -1.35 -3.64
CA GLU A 513 29.58 -0.56 -4.69
C GLU A 513 28.64 -0.38 -5.90
N ASN A 514 28.61 0.83 -6.44
CA ASN A 514 27.78 1.27 -7.58
C ASN A 514 26.25 1.25 -7.33
N PHE A 515 25.78 1.47 -6.09
CA PHE A 515 24.35 1.65 -5.78
C PHE A 515 23.68 2.79 -6.60
N GLU A 516 24.46 3.78 -7.03
CA GLU A 516 24.02 4.92 -7.83
C GLU A 516 23.88 4.65 -9.35
N ALA A 517 24.24 3.45 -9.82
CA ALA A 517 24.32 3.13 -11.25
C ALA A 517 22.97 3.30 -11.98
N LYS A 518 23.02 3.57 -13.29
CA LYS A 518 21.80 3.63 -14.11
C LYS A 518 21.16 2.24 -14.13
N GLY A 519 19.86 2.17 -13.81
CA GLY A 519 19.12 0.92 -13.66
C GLY A 519 18.93 0.46 -12.20
N VAL A 520 19.59 1.08 -11.22
CA VAL A 520 19.32 0.81 -9.80
C VAL A 520 18.21 1.73 -9.28
N LYS A 521 17.17 1.14 -8.69
CA LYS A 521 16.02 1.84 -8.10
C LYS A 521 15.69 1.28 -6.73
N THR A 522 15.14 2.09 -5.83
CA THR A 522 14.47 1.55 -4.63
C THR A 522 13.06 1.11 -5.00
N ALA A 523 12.48 0.15 -4.28
CA ALA A 523 11.12 -0.28 -4.55
C ALA A 523 10.10 0.84 -4.27
N SER A 524 10.37 1.72 -3.31
CA SER A 524 9.56 2.93 -3.07
C SER A 524 9.61 3.87 -4.27
N ASP A 525 10.78 4.14 -4.84
CA ASP A 525 10.95 4.97 -6.04
C ASP A 525 10.19 4.36 -7.23
N PHE A 526 10.43 3.07 -7.50
CA PHE A 526 9.79 2.35 -8.60
C PHE A 526 8.26 2.35 -8.49
N LEU A 527 7.71 1.90 -7.35
CA LEU A 527 6.26 1.77 -7.18
C LEU A 527 5.58 3.15 -7.11
N MET A 528 6.18 4.16 -6.46
CA MET A 528 5.62 5.51 -6.45
C MET A 528 5.64 6.15 -7.84
N THR A 529 6.70 5.97 -8.61
CA THR A 529 6.78 6.50 -9.99
C THR A 529 5.77 5.81 -10.89
N LEU A 530 5.64 4.48 -10.75
CA LEU A 530 4.65 3.69 -11.48
C LEU A 530 3.21 4.10 -11.13
N GLN A 531 2.86 4.04 -9.85
CA GLN A 531 1.48 4.12 -9.36
C GLN A 531 1.03 5.55 -9.10
N ASN A 532 1.81 6.36 -8.39
CA ASN A 532 1.44 7.76 -8.11
C ASN A 532 1.81 8.71 -9.26
N GLY A 533 2.91 8.43 -9.96
CA GLY A 533 3.28 9.13 -11.19
C GLY A 533 2.46 8.69 -12.40
N GLY A 534 1.75 7.56 -12.33
CA GLY A 534 0.99 7.04 -13.46
C GLY A 534 1.88 6.72 -14.67
N ALA A 535 3.08 6.18 -14.45
CA ALA A 535 4.02 5.90 -15.54
C ALA A 535 3.48 4.84 -16.53
N PHE A 536 2.54 4.00 -16.09
CA PHE A 536 1.86 3.03 -16.94
C PHE A 536 0.69 3.61 -17.74
N LEU A 537 0.30 4.87 -17.53
CA LEU A 537 -0.81 5.45 -18.27
C LEU A 537 -0.37 5.88 -19.68
N LYS A 538 -1.27 5.71 -20.65
CA LYS A 538 -1.04 6.19 -22.01
C LYS A 538 -0.83 7.71 -22.00
N ASN A 539 0.14 8.20 -22.78
CA ASN A 539 0.50 9.63 -22.87
C ASN A 539 0.99 10.25 -21.54
N SER A 540 1.33 9.43 -20.53
CA SER A 540 1.92 9.91 -19.29
C SER A 540 3.20 10.70 -19.57
N SER A 541 3.42 11.80 -18.84
CA SER A 541 4.66 12.57 -18.93
C SER A 541 5.78 11.97 -18.07
N THR A 542 5.42 11.10 -17.11
CA THR A 542 6.31 10.52 -16.09
C THR A 542 7.37 9.61 -16.70
N ASN A 543 8.65 9.98 -16.53
CA ASN A 543 9.78 9.23 -17.09
C ASN A 543 10.29 8.16 -16.12
N MET A 544 10.34 6.92 -16.60
CA MET A 544 10.92 5.80 -15.88
C MET A 544 11.45 4.78 -16.88
N VAL A 545 12.78 4.64 -16.96
CA VAL A 545 13.40 3.60 -17.78
C VAL A 545 13.77 2.39 -16.91
N ILE A 546 13.31 1.22 -17.32
CA ILE A 546 13.84 -0.09 -16.88
C ILE A 546 14.24 -0.94 -18.10
N ARG A 547 15.15 -1.88 -17.89
CA ARG A 547 15.74 -2.80 -18.88
C ARG A 547 15.78 -4.24 -18.35
N MET A 548 15.72 -5.23 -19.24
CA MET A 548 15.76 -6.67 -18.89
C MET A 548 17.18 -7.25 -19.06
N PRO A 549 17.61 -8.22 -18.21
CA PRO A 549 16.87 -8.86 -17.10
C PRO A 549 16.75 -7.99 -15.84
N ILE A 550 15.81 -8.33 -14.95
CA ILE A 550 15.51 -7.57 -13.72
C ILE A 550 15.82 -8.40 -12.46
N ALA A 551 16.59 -7.83 -11.53
CA ALA A 551 16.83 -8.37 -10.19
C ALA A 551 16.10 -7.55 -9.13
N VAL A 552 15.30 -8.20 -8.30
CA VAL A 552 14.62 -7.57 -7.17
C VAL A 552 15.20 -8.10 -5.86
N ILE A 553 15.80 -7.24 -5.05
CA ILE A 553 16.46 -7.64 -3.80
C ILE A 553 15.47 -7.45 -2.64
N GLY A 554 15.02 -8.55 -2.04
CA GLY A 554 14.01 -8.55 -0.98
C GLY A 554 13.35 -9.92 -0.77
N GLY A 555 12.37 -9.99 0.14
CA GLY A 555 11.60 -11.23 0.39
C GLY A 555 10.19 -11.01 0.96
N GLY A 556 9.69 -9.77 0.89
CA GLY A 556 8.35 -9.39 1.35
C GLY A 556 7.38 -9.15 0.20
N LEU A 557 6.18 -8.64 0.51
CA LEU A 557 5.19 -8.29 -0.52
C LEU A 557 5.69 -7.19 -1.44
N THR A 558 6.38 -6.16 -0.92
CA THR A 558 6.94 -5.09 -1.74
C THR A 558 7.88 -5.59 -2.84
N SER A 559 8.66 -6.65 -2.59
CA SER A 559 9.50 -7.27 -3.63
C SER A 559 8.67 -8.04 -4.66
N LEU A 560 7.58 -8.70 -4.25
CA LEU A 560 6.70 -9.40 -5.19
C LEU A 560 5.91 -8.43 -6.06
N ASP A 561 5.35 -7.38 -5.45
CA ASP A 561 4.67 -6.28 -6.15
C ASP A 561 5.66 -5.65 -7.15
N ALA A 562 6.88 -5.27 -6.72
CA ALA A 562 7.89 -4.72 -7.64
C ALA A 562 8.28 -5.68 -8.78
N ALA A 563 8.52 -6.96 -8.49
CA ALA A 563 8.92 -7.94 -9.50
C ALA A 563 7.82 -8.13 -10.55
N THR A 564 6.57 -8.36 -10.11
CA THR A 564 5.44 -8.59 -11.01
C THR A 564 5.11 -7.35 -11.83
N GLU A 565 5.05 -6.16 -11.22
CA GLU A 565 4.79 -4.92 -11.96
C GLU A 565 5.91 -4.59 -12.96
N SER A 566 7.17 -4.90 -12.64
CA SER A 566 8.29 -4.59 -13.52
C SER A 566 8.26 -5.38 -14.85
N LEU A 567 7.73 -6.62 -14.84
CA LEU A 567 7.53 -7.40 -16.07
C LEU A 567 6.55 -6.70 -17.01
N TYR A 568 5.37 -6.35 -16.50
CA TYR A 568 4.29 -5.75 -17.29
C TYR A 568 4.59 -4.31 -17.68
N TYR A 569 5.23 -3.54 -16.80
CA TYR A 569 5.70 -2.19 -17.13
C TYR A 569 6.73 -2.23 -18.26
N TYR A 570 7.66 -3.18 -18.24
CA TYR A 570 8.66 -3.28 -19.30
C TYR A 570 8.03 -3.53 -20.67
N LYS A 571 7.08 -4.46 -20.76
CA LYS A 571 6.29 -4.71 -21.98
C LYS A 571 5.67 -3.42 -22.49
N LYS A 572 4.95 -2.70 -21.63
CA LYS A 572 4.27 -1.46 -22.00
C LYS A 572 5.25 -0.37 -22.45
N GLN A 573 6.34 -0.19 -21.69
CA GLN A 573 7.40 0.78 -21.99
C GLN A 573 8.00 0.56 -23.38
N VAL A 574 8.34 -0.69 -23.75
CA VAL A 574 8.98 -0.95 -25.04
C VAL A 574 7.99 -0.89 -26.20
N GLU A 575 6.74 -1.31 -26.00
CA GLU A 575 5.67 -1.20 -27.01
C GLU A 575 5.37 0.27 -27.33
N GLU A 576 5.12 1.10 -26.31
CA GLU A 576 4.89 2.55 -26.48
C GLU A 576 6.12 3.24 -27.08
N PHE A 577 7.32 2.90 -26.62
CA PHE A 577 8.56 3.46 -27.17
C PHE A 577 8.71 3.15 -28.66
N ALA A 578 8.39 1.93 -29.10
CA ALA A 578 8.51 1.53 -30.49
C ALA A 578 7.48 2.24 -31.40
N GLU A 579 6.31 2.58 -30.87
CA GLU A 579 5.30 3.38 -31.58
C GLU A 579 5.74 4.85 -31.75
N ASP A 580 6.36 5.42 -30.72
CA ASP A 580 6.76 6.83 -30.66
C ASP A 580 8.20 7.11 -31.14
N TYR A 581 8.93 6.08 -31.60
CA TYR A 581 10.37 6.20 -31.89
C TYR A 581 10.65 7.17 -33.04
N ILE A 582 11.47 8.18 -32.76
CA ILE A 582 11.98 9.14 -33.75
C ILE A 582 13.50 9.19 -33.64
N GLU A 583 14.20 8.79 -34.70
CA GLU A 583 15.66 8.83 -34.74
C GLU A 583 16.16 10.26 -34.97
N LYS A 584 16.35 11.01 -33.87
CA LYS A 584 16.87 12.39 -33.90
C LYS A 584 17.58 12.75 -32.59
N ASP A 585 18.75 13.40 -32.71
CA ASP A 585 19.57 13.90 -31.58
C ASP A 585 19.96 12.81 -30.55
N LEU A 586 20.12 11.57 -31.03
CA LEU A 586 20.47 10.39 -30.23
C LEU A 586 21.98 10.17 -30.16
N THR A 587 22.48 9.90 -28.96
CA THR A 587 23.86 9.42 -28.75
C THR A 587 23.99 7.94 -29.09
N GLU A 588 25.22 7.41 -29.16
CA GLU A 588 25.43 5.97 -29.35
C GLU A 588 24.82 5.14 -28.20
N GLU A 589 24.88 5.62 -26.96
CA GLU A 589 24.17 5.03 -25.81
C GLU A 589 22.66 4.96 -26.06
N ASP A 590 22.06 6.06 -26.54
CA ASP A 590 20.62 6.15 -26.80
C ASP A 590 20.20 5.18 -27.93
N LYS A 591 21.01 5.05 -28.98
CA LYS A 591 20.75 4.14 -30.11
C LYS A 591 20.81 2.68 -29.68
N GLU A 592 21.83 2.29 -28.92
CA GLU A 592 21.95 0.91 -28.40
C GLU A 592 20.73 0.51 -27.56
N ILE A 593 20.21 1.43 -26.73
CA ILE A 593 19.00 1.18 -25.93
C ILE A 593 17.74 1.18 -26.81
N ALA A 594 17.65 2.07 -27.80
CA ALA A 594 16.51 2.12 -28.72
C ALA A 594 16.39 0.84 -29.55
N GLU A 595 17.50 0.33 -30.08
CA GLU A 595 17.56 -0.94 -30.82
C GLU A 595 17.11 -2.11 -29.95
N GLU A 596 17.57 -2.16 -28.69
CA GLU A 596 17.10 -3.14 -27.69
C GLU A 596 15.58 -3.07 -27.51
N PHE A 597 15.03 -1.88 -27.30
CA PHE A 597 13.59 -1.69 -27.05
C PHE A 597 12.76 -2.08 -28.25
N ILE A 598 13.14 -1.65 -29.45
CA ILE A 598 12.46 -2.00 -30.70
C ILE A 598 12.50 -3.52 -30.94
N ALA A 599 13.64 -4.17 -30.67
CA ALA A 599 13.77 -5.62 -30.78
C ALA A 599 12.85 -6.36 -29.80
N HIS A 600 12.77 -5.89 -28.56
CA HIS A 600 11.91 -6.51 -27.54
C HIS A 600 10.42 -6.25 -27.80
N ALA A 601 10.06 -5.06 -28.27
CA ALA A 601 8.68 -4.74 -28.66
C ALA A 601 8.16 -5.68 -29.76
N LYS A 602 9.02 -6.05 -30.74
CA LYS A 602 8.67 -7.05 -31.76
C LYS A 602 8.35 -8.41 -31.14
N LEU A 603 9.15 -8.87 -30.17
CA LEU A 603 8.90 -10.14 -29.47
C LEU A 603 7.57 -10.12 -28.69
N PHE A 604 7.25 -9.00 -28.02
CA PHE A 604 5.97 -8.88 -27.30
C PHE A 604 4.78 -8.84 -28.26
N LYS A 605 4.92 -8.16 -29.41
CA LYS A 605 3.87 -8.11 -30.45
C LYS A 605 3.58 -9.47 -31.08
N GLU A 606 4.55 -10.38 -31.09
CA GLU A 606 4.39 -11.75 -31.58
C GLU A 606 3.65 -12.67 -30.60
N ALA A 607 3.64 -12.35 -29.30
CA ALA A 607 2.98 -13.15 -28.28
C ALA A 607 1.45 -12.96 -28.30
N LYS A 608 0.72 -14.03 -28.59
CA LYS A 608 -0.75 -14.02 -28.76
C LYS A 608 -1.50 -14.42 -27.49
N ASN A 609 -0.81 -15.00 -26.52
CA ASN A 609 -1.40 -15.50 -25.27
C ASN A 609 -0.40 -15.40 -24.11
N ASN A 610 -0.87 -15.64 -22.89
CA ASN A 610 -0.06 -15.51 -21.67
C ASN A 610 1.05 -16.55 -21.55
N GLU A 611 0.94 -17.71 -22.22
CA GLU A 611 2.03 -18.69 -22.23
C GLU A 611 3.19 -18.21 -23.10
N GLU A 612 2.88 -17.72 -24.30
CA GLU A 612 3.86 -17.09 -25.20
C GLU A 612 4.47 -15.84 -24.57
N LEU A 613 3.66 -15.02 -23.89
CA LEU A 613 4.14 -13.84 -23.18
C LEU A 613 5.17 -14.21 -22.09
N ARG A 614 4.90 -15.26 -21.30
CA ARG A 614 5.86 -15.77 -20.30
C ARG A 614 7.13 -16.31 -20.96
N LYS A 615 7.02 -16.97 -22.11
CA LYS A 615 8.21 -17.40 -22.90
C LYS A 615 9.04 -16.19 -23.35
N VAL A 616 8.39 -15.09 -23.75
CA VAL A 616 9.09 -13.84 -24.08
C VAL A 616 9.78 -13.27 -22.84
N PHE A 617 9.10 -13.14 -21.70
CA PHE A 617 9.74 -12.68 -20.46
C PHE A 617 10.96 -13.53 -20.09
N ASN A 618 10.83 -14.86 -20.12
CA ASN A 618 11.94 -15.79 -19.83
C ASN A 618 13.09 -15.65 -20.84
N LYS A 619 12.79 -15.48 -22.13
CA LYS A 619 13.79 -15.25 -23.18
C LYS A 619 14.59 -13.97 -22.95
N LEU A 620 13.95 -12.95 -22.37
CA LEU A 620 14.58 -11.69 -22.00
C LEU A 620 15.25 -11.72 -20.59
N GLY A 621 15.23 -12.88 -19.92
CA GLY A 621 15.81 -13.10 -18.59
C GLY A 621 14.87 -12.85 -17.41
N GLY A 622 13.66 -12.31 -17.67
CA GLY A 622 12.58 -12.17 -16.70
C GLY A 622 12.90 -11.25 -15.51
N ALA A 623 12.10 -11.42 -14.44
CA ALA A 623 12.29 -10.76 -13.16
C ALA A 623 12.52 -11.82 -12.08
N THR A 624 13.62 -11.68 -11.34
CA THR A 624 14.01 -12.63 -10.29
C THR A 624 14.11 -11.94 -8.94
N VAL A 625 13.46 -12.50 -7.92
CA VAL A 625 13.56 -12.06 -6.53
C VAL A 625 14.74 -12.77 -5.86
N TYR A 626 15.69 -12.00 -5.32
CA TYR A 626 16.84 -12.49 -4.58
C TYR A 626 16.65 -12.22 -3.10
N TYR A 627 16.58 -13.30 -2.31
CA TYR A 627 16.45 -13.23 -0.86
C TYR A 627 17.69 -13.79 -0.17
N ARG A 628 18.16 -13.09 0.87
CA ARG A 628 19.36 -13.45 1.63
C ARG A 628 19.27 -14.73 2.46
N GLY A 629 18.05 -15.26 2.64
CA GLY A 629 17.77 -16.49 3.38
C GLY A 629 16.98 -17.48 2.54
N ARG A 630 16.43 -18.52 3.16
CA ARG A 630 15.59 -19.53 2.50
C ARG A 630 14.22 -18.96 2.14
N LEU A 631 13.54 -19.51 1.12
CA LEU A 631 12.20 -19.11 0.71
C LEU A 631 11.22 -19.24 1.87
N GLN A 632 11.31 -20.35 2.62
CA GLN A 632 10.45 -20.63 3.78
C GLN A 632 10.65 -19.61 4.91
N ASP A 633 11.81 -18.95 4.96
CA ASP A 633 12.12 -17.91 5.92
C ASP A 633 11.69 -16.50 5.46
N SER A 634 11.26 -16.35 4.21
CA SER A 634 10.80 -15.08 3.67
C SER A 634 9.46 -14.66 4.29
N PRO A 635 9.26 -13.35 4.58
CA PRO A 635 7.96 -12.84 5.01
C PRO A 635 6.83 -13.16 4.03
N ALA A 636 7.12 -13.15 2.71
CA ALA A 636 6.16 -13.53 1.69
C ALA A 636 5.67 -14.96 1.89
N TYR A 637 6.55 -15.95 2.07
CA TYR A 637 6.15 -17.34 2.30
C TYR A 637 5.38 -17.53 3.62
N LYS A 638 5.86 -16.96 4.73
CA LYS A 638 5.23 -17.17 6.05
C LYS A 638 3.83 -16.58 6.15
N LEU A 639 3.63 -15.38 5.61
CA LEU A 639 2.40 -14.61 5.80
C LEU A 639 1.48 -14.62 4.58
N ASN A 640 2.04 -14.71 3.37
CA ASN A 640 1.33 -14.49 2.11
C ASN A 640 1.82 -15.41 0.98
N HIS A 641 2.06 -16.70 1.27
CA HIS A 641 2.51 -17.66 0.26
C HIS A 641 1.59 -17.74 -0.97
N GLU A 642 0.32 -17.38 -0.81
CA GLU A 642 -0.64 -17.23 -1.89
C GLU A 642 -0.12 -16.23 -2.94
N GLU A 643 0.30 -15.03 -2.51
CA GLU A 643 0.88 -13.99 -3.39
C GLU A 643 2.18 -14.43 -4.06
N LEU A 644 2.98 -15.23 -3.37
CA LEU A 644 4.19 -15.81 -3.94
C LEU A 644 3.85 -16.83 -5.04
N ILE A 645 2.82 -17.67 -4.86
CA ILE A 645 2.33 -18.57 -5.91
C ILE A 645 1.86 -17.77 -7.13
N TYR A 646 1.13 -16.67 -6.92
CA TYR A 646 0.71 -15.78 -8.02
C TYR A 646 1.92 -15.19 -8.76
N ALA A 647 2.92 -14.69 -8.04
CA ALA A 647 4.13 -14.15 -8.67
C ALA A 647 4.86 -15.20 -9.52
N LEU A 648 5.05 -16.42 -8.99
CA LEU A 648 5.65 -17.54 -9.71
C LEU A 648 4.81 -17.93 -10.94
N ALA A 649 3.48 -17.90 -10.84
CA ALA A 649 2.59 -18.18 -11.95
C ALA A 649 2.70 -17.14 -13.08
N LEU A 650 2.97 -15.87 -12.74
CA LEU A 650 3.22 -14.80 -13.70
C LEU A 650 4.62 -14.87 -14.35
N GLY A 651 5.48 -15.78 -13.90
CA GLY A 651 6.83 -15.98 -14.44
C GLY A 651 7.95 -15.24 -13.68
N VAL A 652 7.67 -14.75 -12.46
CA VAL A 652 8.72 -14.28 -11.56
C VAL A 652 9.50 -15.50 -11.04
N ASP A 653 10.84 -15.42 -11.02
CA ASP A 653 11.69 -16.44 -10.38
C ASP A 653 12.08 -16.01 -8.95
N PHE A 654 12.47 -16.97 -8.10
CA PHE A 654 12.92 -16.71 -6.73
C PHE A 654 14.22 -17.46 -6.44
N LYS A 655 15.25 -16.73 -6.01
CA LYS A 655 16.54 -17.28 -5.59
C LYS A 655 16.79 -17.02 -4.11
N GLU A 656 17.04 -18.11 -3.40
CA GLU A 656 17.32 -18.13 -1.96
C GLU A 656 18.81 -17.97 -1.65
N ASN A 657 19.12 -17.57 -0.41
CA ASN A 657 20.46 -17.48 0.14
C ASN A 657 21.42 -16.60 -0.68
N MET A 658 20.89 -15.60 -1.39
CA MET A 658 21.66 -14.70 -2.25
C MET A 658 21.77 -13.33 -1.56
N GLN A 659 22.98 -12.98 -1.12
CA GLN A 659 23.29 -11.68 -0.54
C GLN A 659 24.03 -10.82 -1.58
N PRO A 660 23.52 -9.65 -1.99
CA PRO A 660 24.23 -8.79 -2.93
C PRO A 660 25.52 -8.23 -2.31
N LEU A 661 26.60 -8.21 -3.08
CA LEU A 661 27.90 -7.67 -2.69
C LEU A 661 28.25 -6.40 -3.47
N ARG A 662 28.08 -6.42 -4.80
CA ARG A 662 28.49 -5.34 -5.70
C ARG A 662 27.61 -5.32 -6.96
N ILE A 663 27.47 -4.13 -7.55
CA ILE A 663 26.88 -3.92 -8.86
C ILE A 663 28.00 -3.65 -9.87
N ASN A 664 28.05 -4.44 -10.93
CA ASN A 664 28.96 -4.24 -12.05
C ASN A 664 28.26 -3.39 -13.12
N VAL A 665 29.01 -2.49 -13.74
CA VAL A 665 28.47 -1.51 -14.69
C VAL A 665 29.18 -1.57 -16.03
N ASP A 666 28.44 -1.28 -17.10
CA ASP A 666 28.95 -1.20 -18.46
C ASP A 666 29.74 0.10 -18.73
N LYS A 667 30.18 0.28 -19.99
CA LYS A 667 30.91 1.48 -20.46
C LYS A 667 30.14 2.80 -20.27
N TYR A 668 28.81 2.75 -20.16
CA TYR A 668 27.94 3.91 -20.01
C TYR A 668 27.42 4.11 -18.56
N GLY A 669 27.83 3.22 -17.64
CA GLY A 669 27.43 3.25 -16.24
C GLY A 669 26.05 2.64 -15.95
N HIS A 670 25.50 1.85 -16.88
CA HIS A 670 24.31 1.02 -16.61
C HIS A 670 24.70 -0.26 -15.90
N VAL A 671 23.76 -0.81 -15.11
CA VAL A 671 23.95 -2.15 -14.54
C VAL A 671 24.16 -3.16 -15.67
N GLU A 672 25.22 -3.96 -15.54
CA GLU A 672 25.51 -5.10 -16.41
C GLU A 672 25.28 -6.43 -15.68
N SER A 673 25.66 -6.48 -14.39
CA SER A 673 25.46 -7.64 -13.53
C SER A 673 25.49 -7.27 -12.04
N VAL A 674 25.03 -8.20 -11.20
CA VAL A 674 25.11 -8.10 -9.74
C VAL A 674 25.87 -9.32 -9.20
N GLU A 675 26.91 -9.05 -8.42
CA GLU A 675 27.68 -10.07 -7.72
C GLU A 675 26.98 -10.43 -6.41
N PHE A 676 26.65 -11.70 -6.24
CA PHE A 676 26.04 -12.24 -5.03
C PHE A 676 26.97 -13.21 -4.31
N GLU A 677 26.97 -13.13 -2.99
CA GLU A 677 27.44 -14.20 -2.11
C GLU A 677 26.32 -15.23 -1.95
N ASN A 678 26.58 -16.48 -2.36
CA ASN A 678 25.65 -17.58 -2.15
C ASN A 678 25.92 -18.24 -0.78
N ARG A 679 24.99 -18.02 0.15
CA ARG A 679 25.06 -18.49 1.54
C ARG A 679 24.57 -19.91 1.76
N ASN A 680 24.38 -20.69 0.70
CA ASN A 680 24.17 -22.13 0.83
C ASN A 680 25.37 -22.74 1.56
N ARG A 681 25.13 -23.33 2.74
CA ARG A 681 26.19 -23.96 3.54
C ARG A 681 26.78 -25.15 2.77
N HIS A 682 28.00 -25.00 2.23
CA HIS A 682 28.88 -26.16 2.02
C HIS A 682 29.54 -26.51 3.36
N CYS A 683 28.86 -27.33 4.16
CA CYS A 683 29.53 -28.16 5.15
C CYS A 683 29.65 -29.56 4.54
N GLU A 684 30.79 -29.90 3.96
CA GLU A 684 31.17 -31.31 3.98
C GLU A 684 31.23 -31.71 5.45
N GLN A 685 30.55 -32.80 5.81
CA GLN A 685 30.74 -33.41 7.11
C GLN A 685 32.23 -33.76 7.22
N SER A 686 33.02 -32.94 7.92
CA SER A 686 34.27 -33.44 8.46
C SER A 686 33.85 -34.58 9.38
N LYS A 687 34.06 -35.83 8.96
CA LYS A 687 34.04 -36.96 9.89
C LYS A 687 34.90 -36.52 11.07
N THR A 688 34.29 -36.38 12.24
CA THR A 688 35.02 -36.22 13.49
C THR A 688 35.87 -37.48 13.65
N ALA A 689 37.09 -37.44 13.15
CA ALA A 689 38.11 -38.44 13.45
C ALA A 689 38.73 -38.00 14.77
N TRP A 690 38.33 -38.65 15.86
CA TRP A 690 39.11 -38.62 17.08
C TRP A 690 40.31 -39.53 16.87
N GLN A 691 41.53 -38.98 16.86
CA GLN A 691 42.74 -39.79 16.97
C GLN A 691 43.09 -39.89 18.46
N SER A 692 43.17 -41.11 18.98
CA SER A 692 43.79 -41.38 20.27
C SER A 692 45.31 -41.33 20.09
N GLN A 693 45.96 -40.34 20.70
CA GLN A 693 47.35 -40.50 21.15
C GLN A 693 47.32 -40.56 22.68
N GLU A 694 48.30 -41.23 23.28
CA GLU A 694 48.32 -41.68 24.69
C GLU A 694 48.08 -40.60 25.76
N PHE A 695 47.99 -39.31 25.40
CA PHE A 695 47.68 -38.23 26.34
C PHE A 695 46.79 -37.13 25.69
N GLY A 696 45.48 -37.37 25.60
CA GLY A 696 44.44 -36.31 25.46
C GLY A 696 43.69 -36.22 24.11
N LEU A 697 42.38 -35.92 24.18
CA LEU A 697 41.49 -35.67 23.03
C LEU A 697 41.58 -34.19 22.60
N THR A 698 42.04 -33.89 21.38
CA THR A 698 42.07 -32.51 20.85
C THR A 698 41.05 -32.35 19.70
N ARG A 699 40.23 -31.30 19.77
CA ARG A 699 39.21 -30.97 18.75
C ARG A 699 39.86 -30.13 17.64
N LEU A 700 39.87 -30.60 16.39
CA LEU A 700 40.33 -29.79 15.25
C LEU A 700 39.34 -28.64 14.97
N PRO A 701 39.84 -27.44 14.60
CA PRO A 701 38.98 -26.32 14.22
C PRO A 701 38.22 -26.60 12.91
N ARG A 702 36.95 -26.18 12.85
CA ARG A 702 36.16 -26.19 11.60
C ARG A 702 36.85 -25.28 10.58
N GLN A 703 37.30 -25.84 9.46
CA GLN A 703 37.61 -25.04 8.27
C GLN A 703 36.28 -24.59 7.64
N CYS A 704 35.98 -23.30 7.75
CA CYS A 704 34.90 -22.67 6.97
C CYS A 704 35.49 -22.19 5.64
N TYR A 705 35.01 -22.74 4.52
CA TYR A 705 35.35 -22.26 3.18
C TYR A 705 34.57 -20.97 2.87
N ALA A 706 35.15 -20.09 2.05
CA ALA A 706 34.47 -18.90 1.55
C ALA A 706 33.23 -19.28 0.74
N PHE A 707 32.14 -18.51 0.90
CA PHE A 707 30.90 -18.73 0.13
C PHE A 707 31.13 -18.48 -1.37
N PRO A 708 30.56 -19.31 -2.26
CA PRO A 708 30.71 -19.11 -3.70
C PRO A 708 30.09 -17.78 -4.13
N ARG A 709 30.80 -17.08 -5.03
CA ARG A 709 30.33 -15.82 -5.61
C ARG A 709 29.72 -16.07 -6.97
N ASN A 710 28.54 -15.52 -7.19
CA ASN A 710 27.79 -15.66 -8.42
C ASN A 710 27.61 -14.28 -9.05
N ASP A 711 28.14 -14.08 -10.25
CA ASP A 711 27.87 -12.88 -11.03
C ASP A 711 26.66 -13.10 -11.95
N ILE A 712 25.59 -12.36 -11.71
CA ILE A 712 24.31 -12.54 -12.40
C ILE A 712 24.06 -11.36 -13.34
N LYS A 713 23.99 -11.62 -14.65
CA LYS A 713 23.66 -10.61 -15.66
C LYS A 713 22.29 -10.00 -15.39
N THR A 714 22.22 -8.68 -15.37
CA THR A 714 21.01 -7.93 -15.02
C THR A 714 21.18 -6.50 -15.53
N LYS A 715 20.10 -5.85 -15.98
CA LYS A 715 20.13 -4.44 -16.40
C LYS A 715 19.32 -3.50 -15.50
N THR A 716 18.41 -4.05 -14.69
CA THR A 716 17.67 -3.29 -13.67
C THR A 716 17.74 -3.98 -12.33
N VAL A 717 18.03 -3.21 -11.27
CA VAL A 717 18.03 -3.70 -9.89
C VAL A 717 17.02 -2.90 -9.08
N ILE A 718 16.04 -3.58 -8.47
CA ILE A 718 15.05 -2.96 -7.59
C ILE A 718 15.29 -3.40 -6.15
N MET A 719 15.61 -2.43 -5.29
CA MET A 719 15.93 -2.64 -3.87
C MET A 719 14.66 -2.53 -3.01
N ALA A 720 14.09 -3.65 -2.60
CA ALA A 720 12.93 -3.74 -1.71
C ALA A 720 13.36 -3.99 -0.26
N ILE A 721 14.06 -2.99 0.30
CA ILE A 721 14.73 -3.09 1.60
C ILE A 721 13.91 -2.30 2.62
N GLY A 722 13.88 -2.78 3.86
CA GLY A 722 13.10 -2.17 4.93
C GLY A 722 13.43 -0.69 5.15
N ILE A 723 12.56 -0.01 5.88
CA ILE A 723 12.65 1.42 6.16
C ILE A 723 13.34 1.62 7.53
N GLU A 724 13.93 2.79 7.78
CA GLU A 724 14.44 3.13 9.12
C GLU A 724 13.31 3.23 10.15
N ASN A 725 13.53 2.69 11.35
CA ASN A 725 12.55 2.73 12.43
C ASN A 725 12.62 4.09 13.13
N ASN A 726 11.52 4.84 13.15
CA ASN A 726 11.38 5.96 14.06
C ASN A 726 11.21 5.44 15.49
N THR A 727 11.99 5.97 16.44
CA THR A 727 12.04 5.45 17.83
C THR A 727 11.60 6.48 18.89
N GLN A 728 11.10 7.65 18.48
CA GLN A 728 10.53 8.62 19.43
C GLN A 728 9.03 8.39 19.59
N PHE A 729 8.59 8.08 20.81
CA PHE A 729 7.19 7.83 21.15
C PHE A 729 6.70 8.76 22.25
N ASP A 730 5.54 9.37 21.97
CA ASP A 730 4.58 10.02 22.87
C ASP A 730 5.15 11.12 23.80
N GLU A 731 4.91 12.38 23.44
CA GLU A 731 4.91 13.50 24.39
C GLU A 731 3.44 13.87 24.71
N ASP A 732 3.19 14.69 25.74
CA ASP A 732 1.82 14.97 26.23
C ASP A 732 0.84 15.41 25.12
N LYS A 733 1.31 16.12 24.08
CA LYS A 733 0.48 16.68 22.99
C LYS A 733 0.59 15.95 21.65
N TYR A 734 1.33 14.85 21.58
CA TYR A 734 1.59 14.12 20.33
C TYR A 734 1.34 12.63 20.50
N SER A 735 0.81 11.99 19.45
CA SER A 735 0.78 10.53 19.36
C SER A 735 1.13 10.03 17.96
N TYR A 736 1.66 8.82 17.89
CA TYR A 736 2.18 8.19 16.66
C TYR A 736 1.41 6.91 16.35
N PHE A 737 0.95 6.78 15.10
CA PHE A 737 0.11 5.68 14.65
C PHE A 737 0.64 5.04 13.36
N GLY A 738 0.17 3.82 13.08
CA GLY A 738 0.56 3.06 11.90
C GLY A 738 2.02 2.63 11.92
N ASP A 739 2.65 2.69 10.74
CA ASP A 739 4.05 2.28 10.57
C ASP A 739 5.05 3.17 11.33
N CYS A 740 4.63 4.33 11.84
CA CYS A 740 5.44 5.12 12.77
C CYS A 740 5.70 4.36 14.09
N ASN A 741 4.86 3.38 14.43
CA ASN A 741 4.98 2.56 15.61
C ASN A 741 5.44 1.13 15.24
N PRO A 742 6.64 0.69 15.64
CA PRO A 742 7.20 -0.63 15.35
C PRO A 742 6.29 -1.80 15.74
N LYS A 743 5.42 -1.64 16.75
CA LYS A 743 4.44 -2.67 17.14
C LYS A 743 3.44 -2.95 16.01
N TYR A 744 3.09 -1.93 15.23
CA TYR A 744 2.04 -1.98 14.21
C TYR A 744 2.59 -1.89 12.78
N SER A 745 3.92 -1.98 12.60
CA SER A 745 4.53 -1.83 11.29
C SER A 745 4.18 -2.98 10.34
N SER A 746 4.19 -2.67 9.04
CA SER A 746 4.29 -3.64 7.93
C SER A 746 2.99 -4.32 7.49
N SER A 747 1.80 -3.84 7.90
CA SER A 747 0.54 -4.20 7.23
C SER A 747 -0.58 -3.17 7.42
N ILE A 748 -1.49 -3.07 6.44
CA ILE A 748 -2.65 -2.16 6.52
C ILE A 748 -3.48 -2.44 7.77
N VAL A 749 -3.83 -3.70 8.02
CA VAL A 749 -4.70 -4.06 9.15
C VAL A 749 -4.08 -3.72 10.51
N LYS A 750 -2.75 -3.78 10.65
CA LYS A 750 -2.05 -3.35 11.87
C LYS A 750 -2.06 -1.83 12.02
N ALA A 751 -1.95 -1.09 10.92
CA ALA A 751 -2.10 0.37 10.97
C ALA A 751 -3.52 0.79 11.40
N LEU A 752 -4.56 0.12 10.91
CA LEU A 752 -5.94 0.33 11.38
C LEU A 752 -6.12 -0.10 12.85
N ALA A 753 -5.45 -1.15 13.29
CA ALA A 753 -5.51 -1.59 14.69
C ALA A 753 -4.85 -0.56 15.63
N SER A 754 -3.75 0.06 15.21
CA SER A 754 -3.07 1.08 16.01
C SER A 754 -3.98 2.25 16.38
N THR A 755 -4.83 2.69 15.44
CA THR A 755 -5.74 3.81 15.63
C THR A 755 -6.94 3.39 16.47
N LYS A 756 -7.52 2.22 16.19
CA LYS A 756 -8.61 1.64 16.98
C LYS A 756 -8.23 1.49 18.46
N GLU A 757 -7.01 1.05 18.74
CA GLU A 757 -6.54 0.86 20.11
C GLU A 757 -6.10 2.17 20.78
N GLY A 758 -5.66 3.18 20.01
CA GLY A 758 -5.05 4.39 20.58
C GLY A 758 -5.90 5.67 20.55
N TYR A 759 -6.97 5.77 19.76
CA TYR A 759 -7.75 7.03 19.67
C TYR A 759 -8.36 7.47 21.01
N ASP A 760 -8.74 6.51 21.87
CA ASP A 760 -9.33 6.81 23.18
C ASP A 760 -8.32 7.47 24.14
N ALA A 761 -7.01 7.24 23.94
CA ALA A 761 -5.98 7.93 24.69
C ALA A 761 -5.99 9.45 24.38
N ILE A 762 -6.24 9.82 23.12
CA ILE A 762 -6.40 11.23 22.72
C ILE A 762 -7.65 11.81 23.40
N ASN A 763 -8.79 11.11 23.33
CA ASN A 763 -10.04 11.53 23.97
C ASN A 763 -9.83 11.83 25.46
N LYS A 764 -9.17 10.92 26.19
CA LYS A 764 -8.87 11.06 27.62
C LYS A 764 -7.98 12.27 27.92
N LYS A 765 -6.96 12.53 27.09
CA LYS A 765 -6.09 13.71 27.22
C LYS A 765 -6.87 15.02 27.02
N LEU A 766 -7.92 15.03 26.20
CA LEU A 766 -8.71 16.23 25.89
C LEU A 766 -9.83 16.53 26.90
N ILE A 767 -10.43 15.54 27.56
CA ILE A 767 -11.63 15.71 28.41
C ILE A 767 -11.51 16.81 29.48
N ASN A 768 -10.30 17.06 30.01
CA ASN A 768 -10.09 18.01 31.12
C ASN A 768 -9.71 19.43 30.67
N ASN A 769 -9.64 19.68 29.36
CA ASN A 769 -9.22 20.97 28.82
C ASN A 769 -10.43 21.75 28.27
N ASN A 770 -10.20 22.98 27.83
CA ASN A 770 -11.17 23.72 27.02
C ASN A 770 -10.65 23.76 25.58
N PRO A 771 -11.52 23.71 24.56
CA PRO A 771 -11.10 23.89 23.17
C PRO A 771 -10.30 25.20 23.00
N SER A 772 -9.17 25.10 22.31
CA SER A 772 -8.22 26.19 22.13
C SER A 772 -8.79 27.28 21.22
N PHE A 773 -9.43 26.89 20.12
CA PHE A 773 -10.12 27.81 19.22
C PHE A 773 -11.52 28.18 19.77
N LYS A 774 -11.86 29.47 19.73
CA LYS A 774 -13.14 29.98 20.30
C LYS A 774 -14.25 30.22 19.27
N GLY A 775 -13.94 30.22 17.97
CA GLY A 775 -14.93 30.39 16.90
C GLY A 775 -15.58 29.08 16.46
N SER A 776 -16.41 29.14 15.41
CA SER A 776 -16.99 27.93 14.82
C SER A 776 -15.94 27.15 14.02
N TYR A 777 -16.17 25.85 13.80
CA TYR A 777 -15.30 25.04 12.93
C TYR A 777 -15.20 25.60 11.50
N LYS A 778 -16.27 26.25 11.02
CA LYS A 778 -16.28 26.92 9.72
C LYS A 778 -15.30 28.10 9.69
N ASP A 779 -15.30 28.92 10.74
CA ASP A 779 -14.37 30.06 10.85
C ASP A 779 -12.91 29.57 10.90
N PHE A 780 -12.66 28.51 11.67
CA PHE A 780 -11.36 27.84 11.74
C PHE A 780 -10.91 27.35 10.35
N CYS A 781 -11.80 26.70 9.61
CA CYS A 781 -11.52 26.24 8.25
C CYS A 781 -11.25 27.39 7.27
N THR A 782 -11.97 28.51 7.37
CA THR A 782 -11.74 29.70 6.54
C THR A 782 -10.38 30.33 6.82
N GLN A 783 -9.95 30.37 8.07
CA GLN A 783 -8.60 30.82 8.44
C GLN A 783 -7.53 29.89 7.83
N LEU A 784 -7.71 28.58 7.95
CA LEU A 784 -6.77 27.61 7.40
C LEU A 784 -6.75 27.62 5.85
N ASP A 785 -7.89 27.84 5.19
CA ASP A 785 -7.96 27.97 3.73
C ASP A 785 -7.04 29.08 3.23
N TYR A 786 -7.10 30.25 3.87
CA TYR A 786 -6.26 31.39 3.52
C TYR A 786 -4.77 31.08 3.74
N LEU A 787 -4.44 30.40 4.83
CA LEU A 787 -3.05 30.16 5.26
C LEU A 787 -2.35 29.00 4.55
N LEU A 788 -3.08 27.95 4.17
CA LEU A 788 -2.53 26.68 3.68
C LEU A 788 -2.82 26.42 2.20
N THR A 789 -3.84 27.06 1.60
CA THR A 789 -4.14 26.86 0.18
C THR A 789 -3.25 27.73 -0.69
N SER A 790 -2.51 27.09 -1.58
CA SER A 790 -1.63 27.79 -2.52
C SER A 790 -2.36 28.11 -3.83
N ARG A 791 -2.20 29.35 -4.32
CA ARG A 791 -2.81 29.82 -5.57
C ARG A 791 -1.83 30.62 -6.41
N VAL A 792 -1.93 30.50 -7.72
CA VAL A 792 -1.19 31.39 -8.62
C VAL A 792 -1.68 32.81 -8.41
N ASN A 793 -0.78 33.71 -8.03
CA ASN A 793 -1.06 35.13 -7.91
C ASN A 793 -0.87 35.83 -9.26
N LYS A 794 0.25 35.55 -9.95
CA LYS A 794 0.58 36.19 -11.23
C LYS A 794 1.60 35.38 -12.02
N ILE A 795 1.56 35.52 -13.34
CA ILE A 795 2.60 35.03 -14.25
C ILE A 795 3.10 36.19 -15.11
N ASN A 796 4.41 36.49 -15.07
CA ASN A 796 5.03 37.52 -15.91
C ASN A 796 5.96 36.84 -16.93
N ILE A 797 5.65 36.92 -18.22
CA ILE A 797 6.52 36.41 -19.28
C ILE A 797 7.75 37.33 -19.41
N LEU A 798 8.95 36.77 -19.29
CA LEU A 798 10.20 37.53 -19.35
C LEU A 798 10.85 37.40 -20.73
N ASP A 799 10.89 36.19 -21.28
CA ASP A 799 11.32 35.88 -22.64
C ASP A 799 10.61 34.61 -23.14
N ASP A 800 10.95 34.13 -24.35
CA ASP A 800 10.31 32.97 -24.96
C ASP A 800 10.39 31.69 -24.11
N LYS A 801 11.43 31.55 -23.28
CA LYS A 801 11.72 30.34 -22.49
C LYS A 801 11.78 30.59 -20.99
N THR A 802 11.47 31.79 -20.52
CA THR A 802 11.62 32.20 -19.13
C THR A 802 10.42 33.04 -18.71
N PHE A 803 9.87 32.73 -17.55
CA PHE A 803 8.80 33.52 -16.94
C PHE A 803 8.94 33.53 -15.43
N GLU A 804 8.38 34.56 -14.80
CA GLU A 804 8.20 34.64 -13.36
C GLU A 804 6.83 34.07 -12.99
N LEU A 805 6.81 33.14 -12.04
CA LEU A 805 5.61 32.58 -11.45
C LEU A 805 5.52 33.03 -9.99
N ILE A 806 4.48 33.78 -9.64
CA ILE A 806 4.23 34.28 -8.29
C ILE A 806 3.09 33.48 -7.68
N ILE A 807 3.31 32.86 -6.52
CA ILE A 807 2.32 32.04 -5.81
C ILE A 807 2.00 32.68 -4.47
N HIS A 808 0.72 32.80 -4.15
CA HIS A 808 0.23 33.15 -2.81
C HIS A 808 0.16 31.88 -1.95
N SER A 809 0.99 31.81 -0.90
CA SER A 809 1.05 30.72 0.07
C SER A 809 1.60 31.23 1.42
N PRO A 810 0.74 31.77 2.31
CA PRO A 810 1.19 32.56 3.47
C PRO A 810 2.09 31.82 4.47
N LEU A 811 1.68 30.64 4.95
CA LEU A 811 2.51 29.93 5.93
C LEU A 811 3.78 29.34 5.30
N ALA A 812 3.69 28.90 4.04
CA ALA A 812 4.85 28.43 3.30
C ALA A 812 5.90 29.54 3.10
N ALA A 813 5.46 30.77 2.78
CA ALA A 813 6.31 31.95 2.67
C ALA A 813 6.95 32.30 4.02
N LYS A 814 6.16 32.28 5.10
CA LYS A 814 6.64 32.57 6.46
C LYS A 814 7.68 31.56 6.97
N ASN A 815 7.52 30.29 6.60
CA ASN A 815 8.38 29.20 7.08
C ASN A 815 9.65 29.04 6.26
N PHE A 816 9.74 29.70 5.10
CA PHE A 816 10.90 29.60 4.22
C PHE A 816 12.17 30.16 4.87
N LYS A 817 13.27 29.44 4.66
CA LYS A 817 14.63 29.93 4.86
C LYS A 817 15.44 29.70 3.60
N PHE A 818 16.34 30.64 3.29
CA PHE A 818 17.20 30.54 2.10
C PHE A 818 17.99 29.22 2.08
N GLY A 819 18.14 28.64 0.89
CA GLY A 819 18.70 27.30 0.70
C GLY A 819 17.66 26.18 0.66
N GLN A 820 16.40 26.47 0.99
CA GLN A 820 15.27 25.57 0.82
C GLN A 820 14.58 25.77 -0.55
N PHE A 821 13.69 24.87 -0.91
CA PHE A 821 12.94 24.90 -2.16
C PHE A 821 11.52 24.34 -1.98
N PHE A 822 10.70 24.40 -3.03
CA PHE A 822 9.32 23.96 -3.04
C PHE A 822 9.04 22.95 -4.15
N ARG A 823 8.04 22.10 -3.95
CA ARG A 823 7.50 21.19 -4.98
C ARG A 823 6.21 21.78 -5.54
N LEU A 824 6.20 22.08 -6.84
CA LEU A 824 5.02 22.56 -7.57
C LEU A 824 4.37 21.44 -8.40
N GLN A 825 3.04 21.35 -8.35
CA GLN A 825 2.20 20.56 -9.27
C GLN A 825 0.83 21.22 -9.51
N ASN A 826 0.15 20.84 -10.59
CA ASN A 826 -1.26 21.19 -10.85
C ASN A 826 -2.23 20.05 -10.49
N TYR A 827 -3.53 20.33 -10.61
CA TYR A 827 -4.63 19.39 -10.37
C TYR A 827 -5.25 18.80 -11.64
N SER A 828 -4.53 18.84 -12.77
CA SER A 828 -5.04 18.29 -14.04
C SER A 828 -5.40 16.80 -13.90
N GLU A 829 -6.57 16.42 -14.42
CA GLU A 829 -6.96 15.01 -14.57
C GLU A 829 -6.57 14.45 -15.94
N ASP A 830 -6.13 15.32 -16.86
CA ASP A 830 -5.53 14.93 -18.13
C ASP A 830 -4.03 14.66 -17.91
N ALA A 831 -3.63 13.39 -18.13
CA ALA A 831 -2.24 12.93 -18.00
C ALA A 831 -1.26 13.72 -18.88
N ALA A 832 -1.70 14.24 -20.04
CA ALA A 832 -0.88 15.02 -20.94
C ALA A 832 -0.62 16.44 -20.43
N LYS A 833 -1.52 16.99 -19.60
CA LYS A 833 -1.43 18.33 -18.99
C LYS A 833 -0.98 18.27 -17.53
N LEU A 834 -0.66 17.09 -17.03
CA LEU A 834 -0.17 16.90 -15.67
C LEU A 834 1.23 17.46 -15.52
N ILE A 835 1.41 18.36 -14.55
CA ILE A 835 2.75 18.80 -14.13
C ILE A 835 3.28 17.76 -13.14
N GLU A 836 4.32 17.03 -13.53
CA GLU A 836 5.11 16.21 -12.60
C GLU A 836 5.72 17.07 -11.49
N PRO A 837 6.10 16.49 -10.33
CA PRO A 837 6.79 17.22 -9.28
C PRO A 837 7.95 18.09 -9.78
N VAL A 838 7.78 19.42 -9.82
CA VAL A 838 8.84 20.37 -10.18
C VAL A 838 9.44 20.98 -8.92
N ALA A 839 10.75 20.84 -8.72
CA ALA A 839 11.47 21.52 -7.66
C ALA A 839 11.78 22.96 -8.07
N LEU A 840 11.28 23.93 -7.32
CA LEU A 840 11.47 25.36 -7.58
C LEU A 840 12.12 26.05 -6.38
N SER A 841 13.22 26.75 -6.63
CA SER A 841 13.86 27.62 -5.65
C SER A 841 13.30 29.03 -5.79
N PRO A 842 12.86 29.67 -4.70
CA PRO A 842 12.29 31.01 -4.78
C PRO A 842 13.39 32.07 -5.02
N ILE A 843 13.07 33.08 -5.82
CA ILE A 843 13.94 34.24 -6.06
C ILE A 843 13.70 35.36 -5.06
N ASP A 844 12.46 35.54 -4.62
CA ASP A 844 12.04 36.54 -3.65
C ASP A 844 10.79 36.07 -2.88
N ILE A 845 10.64 36.57 -1.65
CA ILE A 845 9.52 36.23 -0.77
C ILE A 845 9.04 37.48 -0.04
N ASP A 846 7.76 37.78 -0.19
CA ASP A 846 7.05 38.79 0.59
C ASP A 846 6.25 38.08 1.69
N VAL A 847 6.81 38.03 2.90
CA VAL A 847 6.20 37.35 4.05
C VAL A 847 4.90 38.03 4.49
N GLU A 848 4.80 39.35 4.35
CA GLU A 848 3.60 40.10 4.77
C GLU A 848 2.41 39.82 3.87
N LYS A 849 2.64 39.75 2.55
CA LYS A 849 1.59 39.40 1.57
C LYS A 849 1.45 37.90 1.33
N GLY A 850 2.35 37.09 1.88
CA GLY A 850 2.39 35.65 1.65
C GLY A 850 2.71 35.27 0.20
N LEU A 851 3.52 36.06 -0.50
CA LEU A 851 3.88 35.83 -1.90
C LEU A 851 5.27 35.22 -2.04
N ILE A 852 5.38 34.23 -2.91
CA ILE A 852 6.63 33.56 -3.26
C ILE A 852 6.83 33.68 -4.77
N SER A 853 7.90 34.33 -5.19
CA SER A 853 8.27 34.47 -6.60
C SER A 853 9.26 33.38 -7.02
N PHE A 854 9.05 32.81 -8.19
CA PHE A 854 9.90 31.82 -8.83
C PHE A 854 10.26 32.25 -10.25
N ILE A 855 11.50 32.04 -10.67
CA ILE A 855 11.87 32.10 -12.09
C ILE A 855 11.88 30.68 -12.63
N VAL A 856 11.04 30.43 -13.63
CA VAL A 856 10.91 29.12 -14.27
C VAL A 856 11.51 29.18 -15.67
N PHE A 857 12.41 28.23 -15.95
CA PHE A 857 13.01 28.03 -17.26
C PHE A 857 12.34 26.86 -17.97
N GLU A 858 11.92 27.05 -19.21
CA GLU A 858 11.32 26.01 -20.04
C GLU A 858 12.38 25.02 -20.55
N VAL A 859 12.62 23.98 -19.76
CA VAL A 859 13.60 22.90 -20.07
C VAL A 859 12.93 21.61 -20.53
N GLY A 860 11.75 21.30 -20.00
CA GLY A 860 10.95 20.13 -20.35
C GLY A 860 9.45 20.41 -20.30
N LYS A 861 8.65 19.36 -20.54
CA LYS A 861 7.19 19.44 -20.66
C LYS A 861 6.53 20.03 -19.40
N SER A 862 6.84 19.53 -18.21
CA SER A 862 6.25 20.02 -16.94
C SER A 862 6.57 21.49 -16.66
N THR A 863 7.80 21.96 -16.92
CA THR A 863 8.16 23.37 -16.77
C THR A 863 7.49 24.27 -17.80
N SER A 864 7.22 23.76 -19.01
CA SER A 864 6.46 24.52 -20.03
C SER A 864 4.97 24.60 -19.66
N LEU A 865 4.39 23.51 -19.14
CA LEU A 865 3.01 23.50 -18.61
C LEU A 865 2.80 24.47 -17.44
N CYS A 866 3.85 24.80 -16.67
CA CYS A 866 3.73 25.82 -15.61
C CYS A 866 3.34 27.21 -16.17
N LYS A 867 3.66 27.52 -17.44
CA LYS A 867 3.29 28.77 -18.12
C LYS A 867 1.81 28.83 -18.49
N THR A 868 1.12 27.69 -18.55
CA THR A 868 -0.31 27.60 -18.89
C THR A 868 -1.22 27.70 -17.67
N LEU A 869 -0.66 27.86 -16.47
CA LEU A 869 -1.45 28.11 -15.25
C LEU A 869 -2.16 29.47 -15.35
N SER A 870 -3.29 29.60 -14.68
CA SER A 870 -4.10 30.83 -14.68
C SER A 870 -4.02 31.56 -13.33
N GLU A 871 -4.21 32.88 -13.34
CA GLU A 871 -4.35 33.64 -12.08
C GLU A 871 -5.49 33.08 -11.22
N ASN A 872 -5.28 33.04 -9.91
CA ASN A 872 -6.14 32.44 -8.89
C ASN A 872 -6.32 30.91 -8.98
N GLU A 873 -5.70 30.23 -9.93
CA GLU A 873 -5.73 28.77 -10.03
C GLU A 873 -5.10 28.14 -8.78
N LYS A 874 -5.78 27.12 -8.21
CA LYS A 874 -5.25 26.36 -7.07
C LYS A 874 -4.09 25.49 -7.57
N VAL A 875 -2.97 25.52 -6.84
CA VAL A 875 -1.79 24.69 -7.14
C VAL A 875 -1.31 23.98 -5.88
N VAL A 876 -0.62 22.87 -6.08
CA VAL A 876 0.07 22.16 -5.01
C VAL A 876 1.43 22.83 -4.85
N LEU A 877 1.70 23.43 -3.68
CA LEU A 877 3.02 23.95 -3.33
C LEU A 877 3.47 23.35 -2.00
N MET A 878 4.16 22.21 -2.06
CA MET A 878 4.66 21.55 -0.85
C MET A 878 6.06 22.04 -0.50
N GLY A 879 6.25 22.45 0.75
CA GLY A 879 7.50 23.01 1.25
C GLY A 879 7.28 24.18 2.22
N PRO A 880 8.36 24.84 2.66
CA PRO A 880 9.74 24.66 2.21
C PRO A 880 10.32 23.30 2.60
N THR A 881 11.08 22.70 1.70
CA THR A 881 11.82 21.44 1.92
C THR A 881 13.31 21.65 1.70
N GLY A 882 14.12 20.64 2.03
CA GLY A 882 15.57 20.80 2.15
C GLY A 882 16.00 21.46 3.46
N SER A 883 17.31 21.54 3.65
CA SER A 883 17.93 22.17 4.81
C SER A 883 18.24 23.63 4.52
N PRO A 884 17.95 24.56 5.44
CA PRO A 884 18.36 25.94 5.32
C PRO A 884 19.88 26.05 5.09
N LEU A 885 20.28 26.94 4.20
CA LEU A 885 21.68 27.31 4.03
C LEU A 885 22.12 28.12 5.24
N GLU A 886 23.27 27.76 5.81
CA GLU A 886 23.93 28.58 6.83
C GLU A 886 24.31 29.93 6.24
N ILE A 887 23.78 31.02 6.79
CA ILE A 887 24.08 32.38 6.36
C ILE A 887 25.29 32.88 7.19
N PRO A 888 26.49 32.99 6.60
CA PRO A 888 27.67 33.47 7.30
C PRO A 888 27.57 34.97 7.60
N GLN A 889 28.44 35.48 8.48
CA GLN A 889 28.55 36.90 8.82
C GLN A 889 29.99 37.38 8.66
N ASN A 890 30.18 38.62 8.19
CA ASN A 890 31.49 39.26 8.00
C ASN A 890 32.44 38.46 7.10
N LYS A 891 31.91 37.83 6.04
CA LYS A 891 32.65 37.03 5.06
C LYS A 891 32.64 37.66 3.68
N LYS A 892 33.66 37.34 2.87
CA LYS A 892 33.69 37.65 1.44
C LYS A 892 33.18 36.47 0.63
N ILE A 893 32.08 36.68 -0.09
CA ILE A 893 31.28 35.63 -0.70
C ILE A 893 31.12 35.90 -2.19
N VAL A 894 31.30 34.85 -3.00
CA VAL A 894 31.03 34.90 -4.43
C VAL A 894 29.83 34.00 -4.74
N ILE A 895 28.84 34.54 -5.44
CA ILE A 895 27.76 33.75 -6.03
C ILE A 895 28.06 33.58 -7.52
N VAL A 896 28.08 32.34 -7.97
CA VAL A 896 28.22 31.97 -9.38
C VAL A 896 26.92 31.34 -9.88
N ASP A 897 26.35 31.94 -10.92
CA ASP A 897 25.09 31.52 -11.54
C ASP A 897 25.13 31.76 -13.06
N PHE A 898 24.19 31.19 -13.81
CA PHE A 898 24.06 31.40 -15.26
C PHE A 898 23.32 32.71 -15.59
N LYS A 899 22.35 33.10 -14.75
CA LYS A 899 21.61 34.37 -14.81
C LYS A 899 21.35 34.86 -13.37
N ALA A 900 20.81 36.07 -13.20
CA ALA A 900 20.48 36.64 -11.88
C ALA A 900 19.28 35.94 -11.20
N GLY A 901 19.36 34.63 -10.94
CA GLY A 901 18.30 33.82 -10.32
C GLY A 901 18.28 33.85 -8.78
N ASN A 902 19.34 34.37 -8.15
CA ASN A 902 19.56 34.32 -6.70
C ASN A 902 19.53 35.70 -6.02
N ILE A 903 18.68 36.61 -6.51
CA ILE A 903 18.60 38.00 -6.01
C ILE A 903 18.22 38.04 -4.52
N GLY A 904 17.27 37.22 -4.08
CA GLY A 904 16.90 37.13 -2.66
C GLY A 904 18.05 36.67 -1.77
N LEU A 905 18.82 35.67 -2.18
CA LEU A 905 20.00 35.21 -1.42
C LEU A 905 21.06 36.31 -1.32
N LEU A 906 21.30 37.05 -2.42
CA LEU A 906 22.23 38.17 -2.43
C LEU A 906 21.82 39.27 -1.43
N LYS A 907 20.52 39.55 -1.30
CA LYS A 907 20.00 40.51 -0.32
C LYS A 907 20.30 40.05 1.11
N VAL A 908 19.93 38.83 1.47
CA VAL A 908 20.14 38.29 2.83
C VAL A 908 21.61 38.19 3.22
N LEU A 909 22.48 37.81 2.28
CA LEU A 909 23.92 37.79 2.56
C LEU A 909 24.46 39.19 2.83
N LYS A 910 24.03 40.21 2.08
CA LYS A 910 24.45 41.61 2.32
C LYS A 910 23.94 42.16 3.65
N GLU A 911 22.71 41.83 4.04
CA GLU A 911 22.12 42.23 5.33
C GLU A 911 22.90 41.66 6.53
N ASN A 912 23.66 40.58 6.34
CA ASN A 912 24.54 39.98 7.36
C ASN A 912 25.99 40.48 7.29
N ASN A 913 26.21 41.71 6.82
CA ASN A 913 27.54 42.35 6.72
C ASN A 913 28.58 41.58 5.90
N ASN A 914 28.14 40.81 4.90
CA ASN A 914 29.06 40.13 3.99
C ASN A 914 29.41 41.00 2.78
N GLU A 915 30.64 40.88 2.27
CA GLU A 915 31.03 41.42 0.96
C GLU A 915 30.64 40.40 -0.11
N VAL A 916 29.53 40.65 -0.82
CA VAL A 916 28.96 39.72 -1.80
C VAL A 916 29.24 40.17 -3.24
N ILE A 917 29.90 39.31 -4.01
CA ILE A 917 30.19 39.50 -5.43
C ILE A 917 29.33 38.51 -6.24
N PHE A 918 28.48 39.01 -7.13
CA PHE A 918 27.75 38.18 -8.09
C PHE A 918 28.53 38.12 -9.40
N VAL A 919 28.75 36.91 -9.94
CA VAL A 919 29.44 36.70 -11.21
C VAL A 919 28.72 35.64 -12.03
N THR A 920 28.53 35.91 -13.31
CA THR A 920 27.94 34.97 -14.26
C THR A 920 28.96 33.95 -14.76
N TYR A 921 28.49 32.76 -15.12
CA TYR A 921 29.25 31.84 -15.97
C TYR A 921 29.04 32.21 -17.45
N PRO A 922 30.09 32.33 -18.28
CA PRO A 922 31.48 31.93 -18.04
C PRO A 922 32.41 33.02 -17.49
N ASP A 923 31.94 34.25 -17.21
CA ASP A 923 32.78 35.40 -16.80
C ASP A 923 33.65 35.14 -15.56
N ILE A 924 33.21 34.26 -14.67
CA ILE A 924 34.00 33.85 -13.51
C ILE A 924 35.37 33.26 -13.89
N LYS A 925 35.50 32.63 -15.06
CA LYS A 925 36.74 31.96 -15.51
C LYS A 925 37.91 32.90 -15.75
N ILE A 926 37.62 34.17 -16.07
CA ILE A 926 38.66 35.17 -16.35
C ILE A 926 38.99 36.05 -15.14
N ARG A 927 38.39 35.76 -13.96
CA ARG A 927 38.63 36.51 -12.74
C ARG A 927 39.62 35.79 -11.84
N LYS A 928 40.39 36.57 -11.08
CA LYS A 928 41.25 36.09 -10.01
C LYS A 928 40.79 36.68 -8.68
N LEU A 929 40.21 35.85 -7.82
CA LEU A 929 39.55 36.23 -6.57
C LEU A 929 40.29 35.58 -5.40
N VAL A 930 41.46 36.13 -5.07
CA VAL A 930 42.44 35.60 -4.10
C VAL A 930 42.08 35.82 -2.62
N SER A 931 40.98 36.48 -2.31
CA SER A 931 40.51 36.77 -0.94
C SER A 931 39.04 36.45 -0.74
N VAL A 932 38.61 35.22 -1.08
CA VAL A 932 37.21 34.78 -0.96
C VAL A 932 37.09 33.67 0.09
N ASP A 933 36.20 33.85 1.05
CA ASP A 933 35.92 32.84 2.06
C ASP A 933 35.03 31.72 1.52
N ILE A 934 33.93 32.08 0.84
CA ILE A 934 32.88 31.15 0.40
C ILE A 934 32.47 31.44 -1.04
N VAL A 935 32.32 30.38 -1.84
CA VAL A 935 31.75 30.44 -3.19
C VAL A 935 30.49 29.58 -3.21
N ILE A 936 29.36 30.14 -3.64
CA ILE A 936 28.09 29.43 -3.82
C ILE A 936 27.86 29.28 -5.33
N ILE A 937 27.77 28.05 -5.80
CA ILE A 937 27.61 27.74 -7.22
C ILE A 937 26.27 27.03 -7.42
N ASN A 938 25.38 27.66 -8.19
CA ASN A 938 24.16 27.03 -8.67
C ASN A 938 24.26 26.86 -10.18
N ALA A 939 24.69 25.69 -10.63
CA ALA A 939 24.92 25.42 -12.05
C ALA A 939 24.74 23.93 -12.35
N SER A 940 24.87 23.56 -13.63
CA SER A 940 24.88 22.15 -14.02
C SER A 940 26.11 21.44 -13.43
N PRO A 941 26.05 20.12 -13.22
CA PRO A 941 27.20 19.36 -12.71
C PRO A 941 28.47 19.53 -13.55
N GLU A 942 28.34 19.70 -14.87
CA GLU A 942 29.47 19.94 -15.78
C GLU A 942 30.17 21.26 -15.48
N ILE A 943 29.39 22.33 -15.26
CA ILE A 943 29.94 23.64 -14.92
C ILE A 943 30.61 23.60 -13.55
N ILE A 944 29.99 22.94 -12.57
CA ILE A 944 30.55 22.84 -11.22
C ILE A 944 31.89 22.08 -11.24
N GLU A 945 31.97 20.97 -11.95
CA GLU A 945 33.20 20.17 -12.08
C GLU A 945 34.31 20.96 -12.79
N GLU A 946 33.98 21.75 -13.81
CA GLU A 946 34.93 22.64 -14.47
C GLU A 946 35.42 23.77 -13.54
N LEU A 947 34.52 24.40 -12.78
CA LEU A 947 34.92 25.43 -11.81
C LEU A 947 35.75 24.84 -10.66
N GLN A 948 35.52 23.58 -10.32
CA GLN A 948 36.31 22.87 -9.32
C GLN A 948 37.73 22.55 -9.82
N SER A 949 37.90 22.20 -11.09
CA SER A 949 39.24 21.98 -11.67
C SER A 949 40.05 23.27 -11.76
N LEU A 950 39.38 24.40 -11.98
CA LEU A 950 39.97 25.74 -11.99
C LEU A 950 40.05 26.40 -10.61
N LYS A 951 39.70 25.70 -9.52
CA LYS A 951 39.58 26.27 -8.16
C LYS A 951 40.80 27.09 -7.77
N ASN A 952 42.01 26.57 -7.96
CA ASN A 952 43.25 27.21 -7.53
C ASN A 952 43.73 28.34 -8.46
N GLU A 953 43.18 28.41 -9.67
CA GLU A 953 43.45 29.50 -10.62
C GLU A 953 42.56 30.72 -10.32
N ILE A 954 41.31 30.46 -9.90
CA ILE A 954 40.28 31.47 -9.67
C ILE A 954 40.21 31.90 -8.20
N PHE A 955 40.34 30.96 -7.25
CA PHE A 955 40.12 31.16 -5.82
C PHE A 955 41.34 30.77 -4.98
N SER A 956 41.33 31.11 -3.69
CA SER A 956 42.36 30.67 -2.73
C SER A 956 42.15 29.22 -2.28
N GLU A 957 43.21 28.53 -1.83
CA GLU A 957 43.13 27.12 -1.41
C GLU A 957 42.09 26.88 -0.30
N ASN A 958 41.99 27.81 0.65
CA ASN A 958 41.08 27.73 1.81
C ASN A 958 39.62 28.13 1.49
N THR A 959 39.30 28.46 0.25
CA THR A 959 37.94 28.87 -0.13
C THR A 959 36.98 27.68 -0.06
N LYS A 960 35.89 27.82 0.70
CA LYS A 960 34.81 26.82 0.80
C LYS A 960 33.85 26.96 -0.39
N ILE A 961 33.62 25.87 -1.13
CA ILE A 961 32.70 25.87 -2.26
C ILE A 961 31.42 25.12 -1.88
N ILE A 962 30.28 25.79 -1.96
CA ILE A 962 28.95 25.24 -1.72
C ILE A 962 28.24 25.09 -3.07
N VAL A 963 27.65 23.93 -3.31
CA VAL A 963 26.97 23.59 -4.56
C VAL A 963 25.56 23.07 -4.29
N SER A 964 24.62 23.40 -5.18
CA SER A 964 23.26 22.84 -5.14
C SER A 964 23.20 21.51 -5.89
N VAL A 965 22.89 20.42 -5.18
CA VAL A 965 22.70 19.09 -5.76
C VAL A 965 21.27 18.96 -6.31
N ASN A 966 21.09 19.31 -7.58
CA ASN A 966 19.79 19.29 -8.26
C ASN A 966 19.51 17.92 -8.88
N LEU A 967 19.12 16.93 -8.07
CA LEU A 967 18.70 15.60 -8.54
C LEU A 967 17.21 15.57 -8.94
N SER A 968 16.81 14.53 -9.67
CA SER A 968 15.39 14.19 -9.82
C SER A 968 14.77 13.81 -8.47
N MET A 969 13.56 14.30 -8.21
CA MET A 969 12.85 14.09 -6.95
C MET A 969 11.36 13.87 -7.20
N GLN A 970 10.79 12.83 -6.58
CA GLN A 970 9.38 12.50 -6.74
C GLN A 970 8.55 13.01 -5.55
N CYS A 971 8.89 12.57 -4.33
CA CYS A 971 8.11 12.96 -3.16
C CYS A 971 8.48 14.35 -2.62
N MET A 972 9.78 14.71 -2.65
CA MET A 972 10.37 15.89 -1.99
C MET A 972 10.11 15.99 -0.46
N MET A 973 9.78 14.86 0.17
CA MET A 973 9.50 14.73 1.61
C MET A 973 10.71 14.15 2.37
N LYS A 974 11.88 14.77 2.24
CA LYS A 974 13.12 14.40 2.97
C LYS A 974 13.50 12.91 2.88
N GLY A 975 13.57 12.37 1.66
CA GLY A 975 14.17 11.06 1.39
C GLY A 975 13.21 9.86 1.34
N ILE A 976 11.93 10.03 1.65
CA ILE A 976 10.93 8.93 1.73
C ILE A 976 10.91 8.03 0.48
N CYS A 977 10.93 8.60 -0.73
CA CYS A 977 10.89 7.78 -1.95
C CYS A 977 12.26 7.18 -2.35
N GLY A 978 13.38 7.75 -1.90
CA GLY A 978 14.73 7.33 -2.30
C GLY A 978 15.22 7.82 -3.68
N GLN A 979 14.40 8.49 -4.50
CA GLN A 979 14.85 8.98 -5.82
C GLN A 979 15.96 10.05 -5.72
N CYS A 980 15.93 10.85 -4.66
CA CYS A 980 16.87 11.95 -4.42
C CYS A 980 18.21 11.51 -3.80
N ILE A 981 18.51 10.21 -3.76
CA ILE A 981 19.77 9.67 -3.22
C ILE A 981 20.97 10.15 -4.06
N GLN A 982 21.97 10.73 -3.40
CA GLN A 982 23.23 11.15 -4.00
C GLN A 982 24.40 10.55 -3.24
N LYS A 983 25.40 10.04 -3.98
CA LYS A 983 26.66 9.59 -3.38
C LYS A 983 27.55 10.76 -2.97
N VAL A 984 28.16 10.63 -1.80
CA VAL A 984 29.14 11.58 -1.25
C VAL A 984 30.37 10.84 -0.74
N LYS A 985 31.50 11.55 -0.66
CA LYS A 985 32.74 11.09 -0.03
C LYS A 985 32.63 11.27 1.49
N GLY A 986 33.30 10.39 2.25
CA GLY A 986 33.31 10.42 3.71
C GLY A 986 32.42 9.35 4.35
N GLU A 987 32.19 9.47 5.66
CA GLU A 987 31.52 8.44 6.47
C GLU A 987 30.04 8.23 6.08
N GLN A 988 29.33 9.29 5.70
CA GLN A 988 27.89 9.24 5.41
C GLN A 988 27.54 8.47 4.12
N LYS A 989 28.50 8.23 3.20
CA LYS A 989 28.41 7.55 1.88
C LYS A 989 27.31 8.03 0.91
N TYR A 990 26.10 8.27 1.38
CA TYR A 990 24.95 8.77 0.65
C TYR A 990 24.22 9.86 1.44
N ILE A 991 23.66 10.82 0.71
CA ILE A 991 22.73 11.83 1.22
C ILE A 991 21.42 11.75 0.45
N PHE A 992 20.38 12.35 1.00
CA PHE A 992 19.14 12.62 0.29
C PHE A 992 19.13 14.10 -0.11
N ALA A 993 19.31 14.41 -1.40
CA ALA A 993 19.37 15.78 -1.90
C ALA A 993 18.11 16.59 -1.56
N CYS A 994 16.96 15.92 -1.49
CA CYS A 994 15.70 16.53 -1.07
C CYS A 994 15.62 16.86 0.43
N SER A 995 16.50 16.29 1.25
CA SER A 995 16.69 16.66 2.66
C SER A 995 17.77 17.72 2.82
N GLN A 996 18.86 17.63 2.06
CA GLN A 996 20.00 18.55 2.14
C GLN A 996 20.60 18.77 0.74
N GLN A 997 20.07 19.79 0.05
CA GLN A 997 20.43 20.11 -1.34
C GLN A 997 21.80 20.77 -1.46
N ASN A 998 22.11 21.71 -0.57
CA ASN A 998 23.37 22.44 -0.57
C ASN A 998 24.47 21.61 0.11
N GLN A 999 25.56 21.35 -0.60
CA GLN A 999 26.66 20.50 -0.16
C GLN A 999 28.01 21.17 -0.39
N ASN A 1000 29.03 20.77 0.37
CA ASN A 1000 30.41 21.14 0.04
C ASN A 1000 30.82 20.41 -1.26
N ALA A 1001 31.30 21.15 -2.26
CA ALA A 1001 31.70 20.59 -3.56
C ALA A 1001 32.79 19.50 -3.43
N GLU A 1002 33.61 19.54 -2.38
CA GLU A 1002 34.71 18.58 -2.18
C GLU A 1002 34.21 17.16 -1.85
N ILE A 1003 33.03 17.05 -1.22
CA ILE A 1003 32.44 15.77 -0.83
C ILE A 1003 31.49 15.21 -1.88
N VAL A 1004 30.99 16.01 -2.82
CA VAL A 1004 30.02 15.55 -3.82
C VAL A 1004 30.71 14.68 -4.88
N ASP A 1005 30.14 13.53 -5.19
CA ASP A 1005 30.54 12.73 -6.35
C ASP A 1005 29.79 13.21 -7.61
N PHE A 1006 30.39 14.15 -8.33
CA PHE A 1006 29.80 14.72 -9.56
C PHE A 1006 29.68 13.72 -10.71
N LYS A 1007 30.52 12.68 -10.72
CA LYS A 1007 30.39 11.59 -11.70
C LYS A 1007 29.10 10.82 -11.44
N SER A 1008 28.85 10.43 -10.19
CA SER A 1008 27.59 9.80 -9.76
C SER A 1008 26.37 10.69 -10.08
N LEU A 1009 26.46 11.99 -9.80
CA LEU A 1009 25.37 12.96 -10.06
C LEU A 1009 25.00 13.01 -11.54
N LYS A 1010 26.00 13.15 -12.44
CA LYS A 1010 25.80 13.14 -13.90
C LYS A 1010 25.17 11.81 -14.37
N THR A 1011 25.65 10.69 -13.85
CA THR A 1011 25.12 9.36 -14.17
C THR A 1011 23.64 9.25 -13.83
N ARG A 1012 23.24 9.69 -12.62
CA ARG A 1012 21.83 9.66 -12.17
C ARG A 1012 20.92 10.57 -12.99
N LEU A 1013 21.38 11.78 -13.32
CA LEU A 1013 20.58 12.73 -14.12
C LEU A 1013 20.34 12.24 -15.54
N ARG A 1014 21.26 11.45 -16.11
CA ARG A 1014 21.14 10.93 -17.48
C ARG A 1014 20.44 9.57 -17.55
N GLN A 1015 19.94 9.02 -16.45
CA GLN A 1015 19.35 7.67 -16.42
C GLN A 1015 18.13 7.50 -17.35
N ASN A 1016 17.37 8.58 -17.58
CA ASN A 1016 16.16 8.58 -18.42
C ASN A 1016 16.34 9.37 -19.74
N SER A 1017 17.59 9.70 -20.12
CA SER A 1017 17.92 10.61 -21.25
C SER A 1017 17.16 10.25 -22.54
N LEU A 1018 17.17 8.98 -22.94
CA LEU A 1018 16.49 8.53 -24.16
C LEU A 1018 14.98 8.84 -24.13
N GLN A 1019 14.30 8.49 -23.03
CA GLN A 1019 12.86 8.69 -22.89
C GLN A 1019 12.49 10.18 -22.85
N GLU A 1020 13.29 11.00 -22.17
CA GLU A 1020 13.11 12.46 -22.12
C GLU A 1020 13.24 13.09 -23.51
N LYS A 1021 14.23 12.66 -24.30
CA LYS A 1021 14.43 13.11 -25.69
C LYS A 1021 13.24 12.71 -26.57
N MET A 1022 12.81 11.45 -26.52
CA MET A 1022 11.67 10.98 -27.31
C MET A 1022 10.41 11.78 -27.01
N ARG A 1023 10.07 11.95 -25.73
CA ARG A 1023 8.87 12.70 -25.35
C ARG A 1023 8.93 14.17 -25.73
N LYS A 1024 10.10 14.79 -25.68
CA LYS A 1024 10.30 16.15 -26.17
C LYS A 1024 10.04 16.26 -27.67
N LEU A 1025 10.48 15.28 -28.46
CA LEU A 1025 10.23 15.25 -29.90
C LEU A 1025 8.76 15.02 -30.23
N VAL A 1026 8.12 14.05 -29.57
CA VAL A 1026 6.68 13.76 -29.74
C VAL A 1026 5.84 14.99 -29.37
N ALA A 1027 6.09 15.61 -28.22
CA ALA A 1027 5.37 16.81 -27.79
C ALA A 1027 5.46 17.96 -28.81
N ASN A 1028 6.64 18.17 -29.40
CA ASN A 1028 6.81 19.20 -30.43
C ASN A 1028 6.08 18.87 -31.74
N SER A 1029 5.94 17.58 -32.09
CA SER A 1029 5.17 17.16 -33.27
C SER A 1029 3.65 17.25 -33.09
N SER A 1030 3.14 17.19 -31.87
CA SER A 1030 1.69 17.31 -31.56
C SER A 1030 1.19 18.75 -31.45
N ILE A 1031 2.11 19.73 -31.43
CA ILE A 1031 1.84 21.17 -31.36
C ILE A 1031 1.81 21.80 -32.77
N ILE A 1032 2.26 21.06 -33.80
CA ILE A 1032 2.14 21.39 -35.23
C ILE A 1032 0.91 20.68 -35.78
#